data_AF-A0A8T7EJ55-F1
#
_entry.id   AF-A0A8T7EJ55-F1
#
_cell.length_a   1.000
_cell.length_b   1.000
_cell.length_c   1.000
_cell.angle_alpha   90.00
_cell.angle_beta   90.00
_cell.angle_gamma   90.00
#
_symmetry.space_group_name_H-M   'P 1'
#
loop_
_entity.id
_entity.type
_entity.pdbx_description
1 polymer ?
#
loop_
_entity_poly.entity_id
_entity_poly.type
_entity_poly.pdbx_seq_one_letter_code
_entity_poly.pdbx_strand_id
1 'polypeptide(L)'
;MTAYYHDIEDKLANERKYDDAKAYKKLLDRIRKDRLIDYLSNRGVLPSYSFPLATVEMRLPLKFTDAHLRLQRDLQYAISEFAPGSEIVADKRIWKSGGLEFFRDSPQRHDYKLCSTCNHLEMASDPGVPVMKTECPKCKEPYGMSASGRYVKPDGFRATSDSGKPAGQYVNRPFNTMRSALLLKTEPNLEELGNLIQYGYSRDGELFFVNEGESGRGFRVCMQCGTHVTKKDAKRCTGYYRGVKCESQQLETIRLGHIVPTDTLHLRLRSSANVNVSPHDRVFWNSLLYALLHGASRALQIERQDISGLLYPVSNDSGGWESSIVLYDTVPGGAGHVRDIKDHFTEVVREAYEIVSSCQCDESTSCVRCLRDYNNQYVYGDLRRGYIVSYLEALLADLENSSDVQAGWVRVSAVNRPSWLSQRITHAEHEVWIAATSFGSKTSEGLRESWVDTFRELVKRDVCVNLLLCEIPKPTAESREDLSLARHLQSLLDERPGKFTVVQINRLPDTQILIDPGHHRERAVRLDEVDFDLTMARRGYSLASSTSPHIVQDVLGVMSRLKEKGRIINPSELNAPASTTVYNVRRTTGKRESDIAPITEFFAQPVTTMTIHDPYLIDRERLFSRVSAYIDLAKAGGALEHVVIRTDDANRRGGSLKEQTKAKESLEQRYADIRIDLIRKGAEHDRWIEVTRANGERARMWIGRGLDFIRSDGTVESTFIVVEDPVGS
;
A
#
# COMPACT_ATOMS: atom_id res chain seq x y z
N MET A 1 -10.06 17.25 48.84
CA MET A 1 -9.35 15.96 48.92
C MET A 1 -8.68 15.75 50.28
N THR A 2 -7.88 16.69 50.77
CA THR A 2 -7.21 16.58 52.08
C THR A 2 -8.17 16.59 53.28
N ALA A 3 -9.21 17.44 53.27
CA ALA A 3 -10.22 17.47 54.35
C ALA A 3 -10.88 16.10 54.57
N TYR A 4 -11.22 15.42 53.47
CA TYR A 4 -11.81 14.08 53.50
C TYR A 4 -10.92 13.03 54.18
N TYR A 5 -9.64 13.00 53.85
CA TYR A 5 -8.72 12.02 54.43
C TYR A 5 -8.43 12.34 55.90
N HIS A 6 -8.46 13.62 56.27
CA HIS A 6 -8.32 14.09 57.64
C HIS A 6 -9.49 13.62 58.50
N ASP A 7 -10.73 13.80 58.03
CA ASP A 7 -11.93 13.33 58.74
C ASP A 7 -11.92 11.80 58.97
N ILE A 8 -11.34 11.04 58.02
CA ILE A 8 -11.21 9.58 58.15
C ILE A 8 -10.10 9.20 59.13
N GLU A 9 -8.95 9.88 59.11
CA GLU A 9 -7.91 9.71 60.12
C GLU A 9 -8.49 9.92 61.52
N ASP A 10 -9.18 11.05 61.72
CA ASP A 10 -9.78 11.42 63.01
C ASP A 10 -10.83 10.39 63.45
N LYS A 11 -11.68 9.94 62.53
CA LYS A 11 -12.69 8.91 62.83
C LYS A 11 -12.06 7.57 63.23
N LEU A 12 -11.06 7.11 62.50
CA LEU A 12 -10.38 5.84 62.80
C LEU A 12 -9.58 5.90 64.11
N ALA A 13 -8.96 7.05 64.39
CA ALA A 13 -8.29 7.31 65.67
C ALA A 13 -9.28 7.28 66.84
N ASN A 14 -10.47 7.87 66.66
CA ASN A 14 -11.56 7.84 67.66
C ASN A 14 -12.12 6.42 67.87
N GLU A 15 -12.16 5.59 66.82
CA GLU A 15 -12.54 4.17 66.88
C GLU A 15 -11.41 3.24 67.41
N ARG A 16 -10.27 3.81 67.87
CA ARG A 16 -9.06 3.09 68.33
C ARG A 16 -8.42 2.17 67.28
N LYS A 17 -8.65 2.42 66.00
CA LYS A 17 -8.02 1.73 64.86
C LYS A 17 -6.74 2.45 64.45
N TYR A 18 -5.76 2.47 65.36
CA TYR A 18 -4.57 3.33 65.24
C TYR A 18 -3.67 2.99 64.05
N ASP A 19 -3.57 1.71 63.66
CA ASP A 19 -2.76 1.31 62.50
C ASP A 19 -3.34 1.82 61.17
N ASP A 20 -4.66 1.73 61.01
CA ASP A 20 -5.36 2.28 59.85
C ASP A 20 -5.28 3.82 59.86
N ALA A 21 -5.53 4.46 61.01
CA ALA A 21 -5.40 5.91 61.16
C ALA A 21 -3.99 6.39 60.77
N LYS A 22 -2.94 5.69 61.21
CA LYS A 22 -1.55 5.97 60.85
C LYS A 22 -1.30 5.83 59.34
N ALA A 23 -1.92 4.86 58.68
CA ALA A 23 -1.83 4.71 57.22
C ALA A 23 -2.52 5.88 56.48
N TYR A 24 -3.66 6.37 56.97
CA TYR A 24 -4.35 7.55 56.42
C TYR A 24 -3.57 8.85 56.68
N LYS A 25 -2.94 8.99 57.85
CA LYS A 25 -2.04 10.09 58.16
C LYS A 25 -0.85 10.15 57.20
N LYS A 26 -0.19 9.02 56.97
CA LYS A 26 0.91 8.93 55.98
C LYS A 26 0.44 9.30 54.56
N LEU A 27 -0.77 8.89 54.19
CA LEU A 27 -1.37 9.25 52.90
C LEU A 27 -1.62 10.76 52.80
N LEU A 28 -2.16 11.38 53.86
CA LEU A 28 -2.33 12.83 53.96
C LEU A 28 -1.02 13.59 53.84
N ASP A 29 0.00 13.16 54.60
CA ASP A 29 1.32 13.78 54.58
C ASP A 29 1.96 13.66 53.20
N ARG A 30 1.74 12.54 52.49
CA ARG A 30 2.18 12.36 51.10
C ARG A 30 1.45 13.32 50.16
N ILE A 31 0.12 13.43 50.23
CA ILE A 31 -0.68 14.35 49.40
C ILE A 31 -0.30 15.81 49.66
N ARG A 32 -0.03 16.17 50.93
CA ARG A 32 0.39 17.53 51.32
C ARG A 32 1.81 17.88 50.87
N LYS A 33 2.67 16.88 50.67
CA LYS A 33 4.05 17.04 50.17
C LYS A 33 4.15 17.00 48.64
N ASP A 34 3.10 16.63 47.92
CA ASP A 34 3.07 16.74 46.45
C ASP A 34 3.27 18.22 46.06
N ARG A 35 4.12 18.47 45.05
CA ARG A 35 4.36 19.85 44.61
C ARG A 35 3.07 20.40 44.03
N LEU A 36 2.70 21.61 44.45
CA LEU A 36 1.49 22.28 43.97
C LEU A 36 1.44 22.34 42.43
N ILE A 37 2.59 22.49 41.77
CA ILE A 37 2.70 22.47 40.31
C ILE A 37 2.26 21.12 39.70
N ASP A 38 2.68 20.00 40.29
CA ASP A 38 2.30 18.65 39.82
C ASP A 38 0.80 18.42 40.04
N TYR A 39 0.27 18.89 41.18
CA TYR A 39 -1.17 18.81 41.47
C TYR A 39 -2.01 19.65 40.48
N LEU A 40 -1.59 20.88 40.18
CA LEU A 40 -2.28 21.79 39.26
C LEU A 40 -2.15 21.32 37.79
N SER A 41 -1.00 20.80 37.39
CA SER A 41 -0.78 20.22 36.06
C SER A 41 -1.64 18.98 35.85
N ASN A 42 -1.67 18.04 36.80
CA ASN A 42 -2.49 16.82 36.73
C ASN A 42 -4.01 17.07 36.74
N ARG A 43 -4.43 18.31 37.05
CA ARG A 43 -5.83 18.76 37.07
C ARG A 43 -6.16 19.68 35.89
N GLY A 44 -5.23 19.88 34.95
CA GLY A 44 -5.42 20.72 33.76
C GLY A 44 -5.54 22.22 34.06
N VAL A 45 -5.06 22.68 35.23
CA VAL A 45 -5.10 24.11 35.61
C VAL A 45 -3.93 24.89 34.99
N LEU A 46 -2.80 24.22 34.73
CA LEU A 46 -1.65 24.79 34.04
C LEU A 46 -1.56 24.22 32.61
N PRO A 47 -1.10 25.00 31.60
CA PRO A 47 -0.82 24.48 30.27
C PRO A 47 0.26 23.41 30.36
N SER A 48 -0.05 22.18 29.99
CA SER A 48 0.88 21.06 30.06
C SER A 48 1.16 20.55 28.66
N TYR A 49 2.21 21.08 28.03
CA TYR A 49 2.64 20.69 26.67
C TYR A 49 3.22 19.27 26.55
N SER A 50 3.08 18.42 27.57
CA SER A 50 3.60 17.04 27.57
C SER A 50 3.16 16.16 28.76
N PHE A 51 2.13 16.53 29.54
CA PHE A 51 1.66 15.73 30.70
C PHE A 51 0.14 15.44 30.63
N PRO A 52 -0.33 14.26 31.07
CA PRO A 52 -1.73 13.88 30.97
C PRO A 52 -2.65 14.77 31.83
N LEU A 53 -3.62 15.41 31.16
CA LEU A 53 -4.53 16.42 31.73
C LEU A 53 -5.55 15.84 32.72
N ALA A 54 -5.88 14.54 32.59
CA ALA A 54 -6.89 13.86 33.39
C ALA A 54 -6.33 12.60 34.07
N THR A 55 -5.20 12.74 34.79
CA THR A 55 -4.56 11.61 35.46
C THR A 55 -5.37 11.14 36.67
N VAL A 56 -5.67 9.84 36.71
CA VAL A 56 -6.31 9.16 37.85
C VAL A 56 -5.39 8.12 38.46
N GLU A 57 -5.59 7.84 39.74
CA GLU A 57 -4.78 6.89 40.51
C GLU A 57 -5.56 5.62 40.83
N MET A 58 -4.92 4.46 40.71
CA MET A 58 -5.37 3.23 41.35
C MET A 58 -4.77 3.13 42.75
N ARG A 59 -5.61 3.31 43.77
CA ARG A 59 -5.21 3.23 45.18
C ARG A 59 -4.81 1.80 45.55
N LEU A 60 -3.60 1.67 46.08
CA LEU A 60 -3.06 0.40 46.59
C LEU A 60 -3.66 0.03 47.95
N PRO A 61 -3.64 -1.27 48.34
CA PRO A 61 -4.05 -1.70 49.67
C PRO A 61 -3.19 -1.04 50.77
N LEU A 62 -3.78 -0.82 51.95
CA LEU A 62 -3.13 -0.11 53.07
C LEU A 62 -1.76 -0.68 53.46
N LYS A 63 -1.58 -2.00 53.38
CA LYS A 63 -0.30 -2.71 53.62
C LYS A 63 0.85 -2.31 52.67
N PHE A 64 0.54 -1.65 51.55
CA PHE A 64 1.51 -1.23 50.54
C PHE A 64 1.56 0.29 50.36
N THR A 65 0.94 1.07 51.26
CA THR A 65 0.94 2.55 51.16
C THR A 65 2.33 3.16 51.32
N ASP A 66 3.25 2.50 52.02
CA ASP A 66 4.65 2.91 52.16
C ASP A 66 5.50 2.65 50.90
N ALA A 67 4.99 1.92 49.91
CA ALA A 67 5.69 1.76 48.64
C ALA A 67 5.79 3.13 47.93
N HIS A 68 6.94 3.40 47.32
CA HIS A 68 7.14 4.53 46.41
C HIS A 68 6.39 4.36 45.08
N LEU A 69 5.61 3.29 44.93
CA LEU A 69 4.82 2.97 43.74
C LEU A 69 3.52 3.75 43.73
N ARG A 70 3.31 4.56 42.68
CA ARG A 70 2.02 5.18 42.35
C ARG A 70 1.54 4.62 41.01
N LEU A 71 0.34 4.09 40.99
CA LEU A 71 -0.29 3.60 39.77
C LEU A 71 -1.17 4.68 39.20
N GLN A 72 -0.58 5.53 38.38
CA GLN A 72 -1.23 6.65 37.74
C GLN A 72 -1.34 6.42 36.24
N ARG A 73 -2.50 6.79 35.69
CA ARG A 73 -2.73 6.72 34.25
C ARG A 73 -3.68 7.82 33.83
N ASP A 74 -3.52 8.31 32.60
CA ASP A 74 -4.53 9.17 31.99
C ASP A 74 -5.87 8.43 31.96
N LEU A 75 -6.94 9.14 32.30
CA LEU A 75 -8.26 8.55 32.47
C LEU A 75 -8.76 7.84 31.20
N GLN A 76 -8.39 8.30 30.00
CA GLN A 76 -8.77 7.65 28.74
C GLN A 76 -8.28 6.19 28.69
N TYR A 77 -7.05 5.94 29.16
CA TYR A 77 -6.48 4.59 29.25
C TYR A 77 -6.91 3.89 30.54
N ALA A 78 -7.07 4.63 31.64
CA ALA A 78 -7.43 4.05 32.93
C ALA A 78 -8.80 3.38 32.92
N ILE A 79 -9.79 3.93 32.18
CA ILE A 79 -11.12 3.31 32.07
C ILE A 79 -11.10 1.93 31.41
N SER A 80 -10.05 1.56 30.68
CA SER A 80 -9.87 0.21 30.12
C SER A 80 -8.86 -0.63 30.91
N GLU A 81 -7.69 -0.07 31.26
CA GLU A 81 -6.62 -0.77 31.97
C GLU A 81 -6.95 -1.04 33.43
N PHE A 82 -7.50 -0.04 34.13
CA PHE A 82 -7.88 -0.13 35.54
C PHE A 82 -9.35 -0.54 35.72
N ALA A 83 -10.04 -0.89 34.62
CA ALA A 83 -11.41 -1.37 34.64
C ALA A 83 -11.58 -2.49 35.69
N PRO A 84 -12.70 -2.53 36.43
CA PRO A 84 -12.90 -3.53 37.46
C PRO A 84 -12.74 -4.97 36.96
N GLY A 85 -11.92 -5.76 37.67
CA GLY A 85 -11.57 -7.12 37.28
C GLY A 85 -10.22 -7.26 36.56
N SER A 86 -9.66 -6.17 36.01
CA SER A 86 -8.35 -6.17 35.35
C SER A 86 -7.18 -6.33 36.33
N GLU A 87 -6.12 -7.00 35.86
CA GLU A 87 -4.85 -7.16 36.55
C GLU A 87 -3.73 -6.32 35.89
N ILE A 88 -3.02 -5.55 36.71
CA ILE A 88 -1.92 -4.69 36.30
C ILE A 88 -0.62 -5.17 36.95
N VAL A 89 0.46 -5.26 36.16
CA VAL A 89 1.79 -5.57 36.66
C VAL A 89 2.54 -4.28 36.96
N ALA A 90 3.02 -4.13 38.19
CA ALA A 90 3.92 -3.05 38.56
C ALA A 90 4.77 -3.44 39.77
N ASP A 91 6.03 -3.02 39.79
CA ASP A 91 7.01 -3.41 40.83
C ASP A 91 7.08 -4.94 41.04
N LYS A 92 7.10 -5.69 39.92
CA LYS A 92 7.09 -7.17 39.90
C LYS A 92 5.91 -7.82 40.65
N ARG A 93 4.84 -7.06 40.91
CA ARG A 93 3.64 -7.50 41.60
C ARG A 93 2.39 -7.31 40.74
N ILE A 94 1.37 -8.11 41.01
CA ILE A 94 0.04 -8.00 40.40
C ILE A 94 -0.89 -7.18 41.30
N TRP A 95 -1.54 -6.21 40.69
CA TRP A 95 -2.54 -5.34 41.28
C TRP A 95 -3.87 -5.54 40.57
N LYS A 96 -4.87 -6.06 41.29
CA LYS A 96 -6.18 -6.39 40.73
C LYS A 96 -7.20 -5.32 41.07
N SER A 97 -7.80 -4.71 40.05
CA SER A 97 -8.82 -3.68 40.21
C SER A 97 -10.10 -4.25 40.81
N GLY A 98 -10.48 -3.76 42.00
CA GLY A 98 -11.64 -4.19 42.79
C GLY A 98 -12.84 -3.24 42.72
N GLY A 99 -12.68 -2.07 42.12
CA GLY A 99 -13.74 -1.08 42.03
C GLY A 99 -13.23 0.33 41.77
N LEU A 100 -14.17 1.26 41.77
CA LEU A 100 -13.96 2.67 41.49
C LEU A 100 -13.75 3.47 42.77
N GLU A 101 -13.10 4.63 42.65
CA GLU A 101 -13.15 5.70 43.64
C GLU A 101 -14.09 6.80 43.15
N PHE A 102 -14.89 7.31 44.09
CA PHE A 102 -15.71 8.50 43.92
C PHE A 102 -15.37 9.47 45.06
N PHE A 103 -15.11 10.73 44.73
CA PHE A 103 -14.91 11.79 45.71
C PHE A 103 -16.22 12.44 46.15
N ARG A 104 -17.27 12.28 45.35
CA ARG A 104 -18.63 12.71 45.66
C ARG A 104 -19.42 11.53 46.22
N ASP A 105 -20.29 11.80 47.18
CA ASP A 105 -21.17 10.77 47.74
C ASP A 105 -22.22 10.27 46.74
N SER A 106 -22.53 11.07 45.71
CA SER A 106 -23.38 10.69 44.59
C SER A 106 -22.65 10.95 43.25
N PRO A 107 -22.09 9.92 42.59
CA PRO A 107 -21.47 10.07 41.29
C PRO A 107 -22.50 10.47 40.22
N GLN A 108 -22.09 11.32 39.29
CA GLN A 108 -22.93 11.73 38.16
C GLN A 108 -23.05 10.58 37.16
N ARG A 109 -24.29 10.29 36.77
CA ARG A 109 -24.67 9.21 35.85
C ARG A 109 -25.24 9.85 34.59
N HIS A 110 -24.66 9.56 33.44
CA HIS A 110 -25.09 10.12 32.17
C HIS A 110 -25.58 9.00 31.26
N ASP A 111 -26.78 9.18 30.71
CA ASP A 111 -27.32 8.26 29.73
C ASP A 111 -26.86 8.68 28.33
N TYR A 112 -26.51 7.71 27.49
CA TYR A 112 -26.10 7.92 26.11
C TYR A 112 -26.69 6.82 25.21
N LYS A 113 -26.80 7.12 23.92
CA LYS A 113 -27.06 6.15 22.87
C LYS A 113 -26.03 6.30 21.76
N LEU A 114 -25.42 5.20 21.35
CA LEU A 114 -24.40 5.16 20.31
C LEU A 114 -24.83 4.19 19.20
N CYS A 115 -25.17 4.74 18.05
CA CYS A 115 -25.69 3.97 16.92
C CYS A 115 -24.68 2.90 16.47
N SER A 116 -25.16 1.67 16.21
CA SER A 116 -24.33 0.57 15.70
C SER A 116 -24.10 0.63 14.19
N THR A 117 -24.96 1.36 13.46
CA THR A 117 -24.91 1.47 11.99
C THR A 117 -24.00 2.60 11.55
N CYS A 118 -24.28 3.84 11.99
CA CYS A 118 -23.56 5.03 11.53
C CYS A 118 -22.64 5.68 12.58
N ASN A 119 -22.55 5.10 13.79
CA ASN A 119 -21.73 5.61 14.90
C ASN A 119 -22.13 6.99 15.47
N HIS A 120 -23.34 7.49 15.18
CA HIS A 120 -23.87 8.71 15.81
C HIS A 120 -24.02 8.55 17.32
N LEU A 121 -23.50 9.52 18.07
CA LEU A 121 -23.65 9.61 19.52
C LEU A 121 -24.75 10.59 19.88
N GLU A 122 -25.68 10.15 20.70
CA GLU A 122 -26.68 10.97 21.37
C GLU A 122 -26.41 10.91 22.88
N MET A 123 -26.31 12.07 23.52
CA MET A 123 -26.10 12.18 24.96
C MET A 123 -27.24 12.92 25.64
N ALA A 124 -27.53 12.54 26.88
CA ALA A 124 -28.43 13.30 27.73
C ALA A 124 -27.84 14.68 28.05
N SER A 125 -28.71 15.69 28.16
CA SER A 125 -28.30 17.07 28.50
C SER A 125 -27.69 17.15 29.90
N ASP A 126 -28.24 16.38 30.85
CA ASP A 126 -27.90 16.46 32.27
C ASP A 126 -27.78 15.07 32.90
N PRO A 127 -27.02 14.94 34.01
CA PRO A 127 -26.95 13.69 34.75
C PRO A 127 -28.34 13.22 35.22
N GLY A 128 -28.63 11.94 35.03
CA GLY A 128 -29.89 11.32 35.45
C GLY A 128 -31.08 11.54 34.50
N VAL A 129 -30.90 12.30 33.41
CA VAL A 129 -31.91 12.45 32.36
C VAL A 129 -31.75 11.33 31.33
N PRO A 130 -32.81 10.62 30.94
CA PRO A 130 -32.72 9.58 29.92
C PRO A 130 -32.74 10.16 28.50
N VAL A 131 -32.06 9.48 27.58
CA VAL A 131 -32.17 9.77 26.14
C VAL A 131 -33.44 9.12 25.57
N MET A 132 -34.47 9.94 25.34
CA MET A 132 -35.80 9.46 24.92
C MET A 132 -35.90 9.01 23.45
N LYS A 133 -34.97 9.43 22.58
CA LYS A 133 -35.01 9.09 21.14
C LYS A 133 -34.94 7.58 20.90
N THR A 134 -35.88 7.01 20.17
CA THR A 134 -35.95 5.57 19.84
C THR A 134 -35.15 5.20 18.58
N GLU A 135 -34.96 6.16 17.69
CA GLU A 135 -34.25 6.00 16.42
C GLU A 135 -33.07 6.97 16.31
N CYS A 136 -32.07 6.60 15.52
CA CYS A 136 -30.92 7.43 15.25
C CYS A 136 -31.33 8.68 14.44
N PRO A 137 -31.05 9.91 14.89
CA PRO A 137 -31.43 11.11 14.16
C PRO A 137 -30.74 11.23 12.79
N LYS A 138 -29.57 10.61 12.63
CA LYS A 138 -28.75 10.65 11.40
C LYS A 138 -29.20 9.60 10.38
N CYS A 139 -29.11 8.30 10.72
CA CYS A 139 -29.40 7.22 9.77
C CYS A 139 -30.82 6.64 9.87
N LYS A 140 -31.65 7.11 10.82
CA LYS A 140 -33.01 6.62 11.10
C LYS A 140 -33.13 5.17 11.57
N GLU A 141 -32.04 4.43 11.65
CA GLU A 141 -32.05 3.08 12.22
C GLU A 141 -32.49 3.09 13.69
N PRO A 142 -33.35 2.15 14.11
CA PRO A 142 -33.77 2.03 15.50
C PRO A 142 -32.58 1.68 16.40
N TYR A 143 -32.54 2.29 17.58
CA TYR A 143 -31.52 1.92 18.57
C TYR A 143 -31.81 0.51 19.11
N GLY A 144 -30.90 -0.42 18.87
CA GLY A 144 -30.93 -1.75 19.49
C GLY A 144 -30.73 -1.70 21.01
N MET A 145 -31.07 -2.79 21.71
CA MET A 145 -30.96 -2.86 23.18
C MET A 145 -29.54 -2.62 23.71
N SER A 146 -28.51 -2.94 22.92
CA SER A 146 -27.09 -2.72 23.24
C SER A 146 -26.56 -1.34 22.87
N ALA A 147 -27.33 -0.53 22.14
CA ALA A 147 -26.90 0.80 21.70
C ALA A 147 -27.06 1.87 22.80
N SER A 148 -27.67 1.54 23.94
CA SER A 148 -27.93 2.47 25.05
C SER A 148 -27.15 2.08 26.30
N GLY A 149 -26.65 3.08 27.01
CA GLY A 149 -25.88 2.84 28.23
C GLY A 149 -25.95 4.02 29.20
N ARG A 150 -25.67 3.72 30.46
CA ARG A 150 -25.42 4.71 31.49
C ARG A 150 -23.95 4.66 31.87
N TYR A 151 -23.23 5.77 31.73
CA TYR A 151 -21.83 5.83 32.10
C TYR A 151 -21.59 6.72 33.33
N VAL A 152 -20.47 6.46 34.00
CA VAL A 152 -19.93 7.27 35.08
C VAL A 152 -18.48 7.60 34.75
N LYS A 153 -18.05 8.83 35.06
CA LYS A 153 -16.64 9.23 35.04
C LYS A 153 -16.02 8.88 36.40
N PRO A 154 -15.10 7.90 36.51
CA PRO A 154 -14.47 7.57 37.78
C PRO A 154 -13.47 8.64 38.20
N ASP A 155 -13.37 8.91 39.50
CA ASP A 155 -12.35 9.82 40.07
C ASP A 155 -11.02 9.09 40.32
N GLY A 156 -11.05 7.76 40.31
CA GLY A 156 -9.92 6.87 40.55
C GLY A 156 -10.36 5.41 40.59
N PHE A 157 -9.43 4.53 40.91
CA PHE A 157 -9.65 3.09 41.01
C PHE A 157 -9.09 2.56 42.33
N ARG A 158 -9.49 1.35 42.71
CA ARG A 158 -9.05 0.73 43.95
C ARG A 158 -8.60 -0.71 43.70
N ALA A 159 -7.40 -1.03 44.15
CA ALA A 159 -6.93 -2.40 44.17
C ALA A 159 -7.64 -3.21 45.27
N THR A 160 -7.87 -4.48 45.00
CA THR A 160 -8.38 -5.47 45.96
C THR A 160 -7.37 -5.73 47.08
N SER A 161 -7.85 -6.10 48.28
CA SER A 161 -6.98 -6.33 49.45
C SER A 161 -6.00 -7.49 49.27
N ASP A 162 -6.31 -8.47 48.42
CA ASP A 162 -5.46 -9.61 48.10
C ASP A 162 -4.42 -9.33 46.98
N SER A 163 -4.37 -8.11 46.47
CA SER A 163 -3.32 -7.64 45.55
C SER A 163 -1.92 -7.61 46.19
N GLY A 164 -0.89 -7.43 45.35
CA GLY A 164 0.52 -7.33 45.74
C GLY A 164 1.28 -8.65 45.74
N LYS A 165 0.71 -9.70 45.13
CA LYS A 165 1.38 -11.00 44.91
C LYS A 165 2.44 -10.88 43.82
N PRO A 166 3.53 -11.67 43.85
CA PRO A 166 4.52 -11.70 42.77
C PRO A 166 3.85 -11.95 41.41
N ALA A 167 4.30 -11.23 40.39
CA ALA A 167 3.77 -11.37 39.03
C ALA A 167 4.26 -12.66 38.37
N GLY A 168 3.33 -13.40 37.77
CA GLY A 168 3.63 -14.54 36.90
C GLY A 168 3.82 -14.12 35.44
N GLN A 169 3.95 -15.12 34.54
CA GLN A 169 4.11 -14.89 33.09
C GLN A 169 2.83 -14.32 32.43
N TYR A 170 1.66 -14.57 33.01
CA TYR A 170 0.37 -14.15 32.47
C TYR A 170 -0.36 -13.24 33.46
N VAL A 171 -1.12 -12.29 32.92
CA VAL A 171 -2.05 -11.45 33.68
C VAL A 171 -3.45 -11.55 33.11
N ASN A 172 -4.44 -11.54 33.99
CA ASN A 172 -5.82 -11.53 33.58
C ASN A 172 -6.27 -10.11 33.21
N ARG A 173 -6.42 -9.87 31.90
CA ARG A 173 -7.02 -8.64 31.37
C ARG A 173 -8.31 -9.05 30.65
N PRO A 174 -9.48 -8.90 31.31
CA PRO A 174 -10.76 -9.20 30.69
C PRO A 174 -10.91 -8.44 29.37
N PHE A 175 -11.54 -9.08 28.38
CA PHE A 175 -11.85 -8.39 27.13
C PHE A 175 -12.83 -7.25 27.42
N ASN A 176 -12.48 -6.04 26.98
CA ASN A 176 -13.28 -4.84 27.18
C ASN A 176 -13.65 -4.23 25.82
N THR A 177 -14.92 -3.91 25.63
CA THR A 177 -15.38 -3.19 24.44
C THR A 177 -15.18 -1.69 24.65
N MET A 178 -14.13 -1.13 24.07
CA MET A 178 -13.91 0.31 24.00
C MET A 178 -14.53 0.89 22.73
N ARG A 179 -15.27 2.00 22.86
CA ARG A 179 -15.78 2.79 21.74
C ARG A 179 -15.43 4.25 21.92
N SER A 180 -15.25 4.94 20.81
CA SER A 180 -15.13 6.40 20.75
C SER A 180 -16.16 6.98 19.80
N ALA A 181 -16.63 8.17 20.13
CA ALA A 181 -17.49 8.96 19.27
C ALA A 181 -17.27 10.45 19.50
N LEU A 182 -17.55 11.24 18.47
CA LEU A 182 -17.36 12.67 18.49
C LEU A 182 -18.63 13.39 18.93
N LEU A 183 -18.45 14.38 19.79
CA LEU A 183 -19.41 15.41 20.13
C LEU A 183 -18.93 16.72 19.51
N LEU A 184 -19.81 17.37 18.77
CA LEU A 184 -19.58 18.70 18.22
C LEU A 184 -20.53 19.70 18.87
N LYS A 185 -19.96 20.80 19.38
CA LYS A 185 -20.76 21.97 19.78
C LYS A 185 -21.25 22.75 18.56
N THR A 186 -20.37 22.86 17.56
CA THR A 186 -20.62 23.57 16.30
C THR A 186 -20.05 22.73 15.17
N GLU A 187 -20.79 22.63 14.06
CA GLU A 187 -20.26 22.01 12.84
C GLU A 187 -19.11 22.88 12.28
N PRO A 188 -17.98 22.29 11.86
CA PRO A 188 -16.86 23.04 11.33
C PRO A 188 -17.20 23.69 9.98
N ASN A 189 -16.60 24.84 9.71
CA ASN A 189 -16.59 25.40 8.36
C ASN A 189 -15.72 24.52 7.47
N LEU A 190 -16.31 24.05 6.37
CA LEU A 190 -15.61 23.21 5.41
C LEU A 190 -15.14 24.03 4.21
N GLU A 191 -13.89 23.82 3.84
CA GLU A 191 -13.24 24.36 2.65
C GLU A 191 -13.16 23.26 1.58
N GLU A 192 -13.34 23.62 0.31
CA GLU A 192 -13.13 22.68 -0.80
C GLU A 192 -11.63 22.56 -1.11
N LEU A 193 -11.17 21.33 -1.32
CA LEU A 193 -9.81 21.04 -1.77
C LEU A 193 -9.91 20.06 -2.96
N GLY A 194 -9.88 20.60 -4.17
CA GLY A 194 -10.29 19.83 -5.36
C GLY A 194 -11.80 19.59 -5.41
N ASN A 195 -12.24 18.66 -6.26
CA ASN A 195 -13.64 18.29 -6.43
C ASN A 195 -14.09 17.14 -5.51
N LEU A 196 -13.14 16.31 -5.06
CA LEU A 196 -13.41 15.06 -4.35
C LEU A 196 -13.38 15.17 -2.83
N ILE A 197 -12.91 16.28 -2.27
CA ILE A 197 -12.83 16.44 -0.82
C ILE A 197 -13.19 17.86 -0.36
N GLN A 198 -13.90 17.92 0.76
CA GLN A 198 -13.97 19.09 1.61
C GLN A 198 -13.35 18.76 2.96
N TYR A 199 -12.63 19.70 3.54
CA TYR A 199 -12.02 19.53 4.85
C TYR A 199 -12.31 20.70 5.79
N GLY A 200 -12.21 20.49 7.09
CA GLY A 200 -12.39 21.57 8.06
C GLY A 200 -11.76 21.25 9.39
N TYR A 201 -11.02 22.22 9.93
CA TYR A 201 -10.37 22.10 11.22
C TYR A 201 -11.23 22.77 12.29
N SER A 202 -11.38 22.11 13.43
CA SER A 202 -12.11 22.61 14.60
C SER A 202 -11.30 22.40 15.87
N ARG A 203 -11.41 23.35 16.80
CA ARG A 203 -10.88 23.24 18.17
C ARG A 203 -11.97 22.92 19.20
N ASP A 204 -13.23 22.86 18.75
CA ASP A 204 -14.40 22.66 19.61
C ASP A 204 -14.85 21.18 19.67
N GLY A 205 -13.97 20.26 19.25
CA GLY A 205 -14.23 18.83 19.26
C GLY A 205 -14.13 18.23 20.66
N GLU A 206 -15.10 17.42 21.04
CA GLU A 206 -15.08 16.64 22.28
C GLU A 206 -15.22 15.15 21.96
N LEU A 207 -14.23 14.35 22.34
CA LEU A 207 -14.28 12.90 22.16
C LEU A 207 -14.82 12.22 23.40
N PHE A 208 -15.88 11.47 23.21
CA PHE A 208 -16.41 10.57 24.23
C PHE A 208 -15.79 9.18 24.06
N PHE A 209 -14.99 8.78 25.04
CA PHE A 209 -14.50 7.41 25.19
C PHE A 209 -15.36 6.66 26.20
N VAL A 210 -15.77 5.45 25.86
CA VAL A 210 -16.55 4.60 26.76
C VAL A 210 -16.07 3.16 26.75
N ASN A 211 -15.85 2.62 27.95
CA ASN A 211 -15.68 1.19 28.19
C ASN A 211 -17.02 0.58 28.54
N GLU A 212 -17.55 -0.23 27.63
CA GLU A 212 -18.84 -0.92 27.78
C GLU A 212 -18.70 -2.29 28.48
N GLY A 213 -17.48 -2.64 28.92
CA GLY A 213 -17.16 -3.91 29.56
C GLY A 213 -17.20 -5.09 28.57
N GLU A 214 -17.19 -6.31 29.12
CA GLU A 214 -17.16 -7.53 28.34
C GLU A 214 -18.47 -7.74 27.57
N SER A 215 -18.40 -7.67 26.24
CA SER A 215 -19.54 -7.78 25.31
C SER A 215 -20.63 -6.71 25.55
N GLY A 216 -20.26 -5.51 25.99
CA GLY A 216 -21.20 -4.40 26.19
C GLY A 216 -22.10 -4.49 27.44
N ARG A 217 -21.85 -5.47 28.32
CA ARG A 217 -22.68 -5.73 29.51
C ARG A 217 -22.49 -4.70 30.63
N GLY A 218 -21.42 -3.92 30.60
CA GLY A 218 -21.06 -2.95 31.63
C GLY A 218 -20.50 -3.58 32.91
N PHE A 219 -20.26 -2.74 33.91
CA PHE A 219 -19.71 -3.09 35.21
C PHE A 219 -20.77 -2.90 36.28
N ARG A 220 -21.06 -3.96 37.03
CA ARG A 220 -22.01 -3.90 38.15
C ARG A 220 -21.30 -3.39 39.40
N VAL A 221 -21.52 -2.13 39.77
CA VAL A 221 -20.80 -1.50 40.88
C VAL A 221 -21.76 -0.86 41.88
N CYS A 222 -21.30 -0.75 43.12
CA CYS A 222 -22.04 -0.04 44.16
C CYS A 222 -21.87 1.48 43.99
N MET A 223 -22.95 2.23 43.77
CA MET A 223 -22.92 3.68 43.56
C MET A 223 -22.46 4.45 44.81
N GLN A 224 -22.62 3.87 46.00
CA GLN A 224 -22.19 4.49 47.26
C GLN A 224 -20.69 4.33 47.55
N CYS A 225 -20.08 3.20 47.14
CA CYS A 225 -18.71 2.86 47.57
C CYS A 225 -17.75 2.49 46.42
N GLY A 226 -18.25 2.38 45.20
CA GLY A 226 -17.50 2.03 44.00
C GLY A 226 -17.09 0.56 43.89
N THR A 227 -17.38 -0.30 44.87
CA THR A 227 -17.00 -1.72 44.81
C THR A 227 -17.65 -2.42 43.62
N HIS A 228 -16.86 -3.18 42.85
CA HIS A 228 -17.35 -4.04 41.79
C HIS A 228 -17.92 -5.35 42.34
N VAL A 229 -19.13 -5.70 41.91
CA VAL A 229 -19.87 -6.87 42.38
C VAL A 229 -20.00 -7.89 41.26
N THR A 230 -19.30 -9.02 41.40
CA THR A 230 -19.24 -10.06 40.37
C THR A 230 -20.47 -10.99 40.36
N LYS A 231 -21.16 -11.15 41.49
CA LYS A 231 -22.38 -11.97 41.59
C LYS A 231 -23.58 -11.22 41.01
N LYS A 232 -24.20 -11.76 39.95
CA LYS A 232 -25.37 -11.16 39.28
C LYS A 232 -26.58 -11.00 40.21
N ASP A 233 -26.81 -11.94 41.12
CA ASP A 233 -27.99 -11.93 42.02
C ASP A 233 -27.73 -11.24 43.37
N ALA A 234 -26.56 -10.64 43.56
CA ALA A 234 -26.28 -9.90 44.79
C ALA A 234 -27.27 -8.74 44.95
N LYS A 235 -27.98 -8.70 46.08
CA LYS A 235 -28.94 -7.64 46.42
C LYS A 235 -28.31 -6.48 47.22
N ARG A 236 -27.10 -6.69 47.75
CA ARG A 236 -26.36 -5.72 48.56
C ARG A 236 -24.87 -5.80 48.26
N CYS A 237 -24.19 -4.68 48.46
CA CYS A 237 -22.74 -4.64 48.49
C CYS A 237 -22.22 -5.51 49.64
N THR A 238 -21.03 -6.09 49.44
CA THR A 238 -20.28 -6.80 50.48
C THR A 238 -18.81 -6.37 50.49
N GLY A 239 -18.51 -5.27 49.78
CA GLY A 239 -17.18 -4.69 49.73
C GLY A 239 -16.81 -3.97 51.02
N TYR A 240 -15.54 -3.62 51.11
CA TYR A 240 -15.04 -2.74 52.15
C TYR A 240 -14.69 -1.40 51.53
N TYR A 241 -15.20 -0.33 52.14
CA TYR A 241 -14.94 1.03 51.72
C TYR A 241 -14.61 1.87 52.93
N ARG A 242 -13.47 2.57 52.87
CA ARG A 242 -12.91 3.32 54.01
C ARG A 242 -12.76 2.47 55.29
N GLY A 243 -12.38 1.19 55.15
CA GLY A 243 -12.24 0.28 56.29
C GLY A 243 -13.55 -0.21 56.91
N VAL A 244 -14.70 0.18 56.37
CA VAL A 244 -16.03 -0.24 56.83
C VAL A 244 -16.68 -1.15 55.79
N LYS A 245 -17.36 -2.20 56.26
CA LYS A 245 -18.15 -3.07 55.40
C LYS A 245 -19.33 -2.28 54.83
N CYS A 246 -19.44 -2.23 53.51
CA CYS A 246 -20.55 -1.58 52.82
C CYS A 246 -21.68 -2.59 52.61
N GLU A 247 -22.88 -2.25 53.06
CA GLU A 247 -24.09 -3.08 52.88
C GLU A 247 -25.16 -2.38 52.03
N SER A 248 -24.74 -1.38 51.25
CA SER A 248 -25.62 -0.61 50.36
C SER A 248 -26.35 -1.48 49.36
N GLN A 249 -27.61 -1.16 49.08
CA GLN A 249 -28.42 -1.80 48.03
C GLN A 249 -28.32 -1.07 46.68
N GLN A 250 -27.59 0.05 46.63
CA GLN A 250 -27.41 0.86 45.41
C GLN A 250 -26.41 0.20 44.45
N LEU A 251 -26.80 -0.93 43.87
CA LEU A 251 -26.03 -1.65 42.86
C LEU A 251 -26.58 -1.33 41.47
N GLU A 252 -25.77 -0.74 40.61
CA GLU A 252 -26.14 -0.41 39.24
C GLU A 252 -25.11 -0.97 38.25
N THR A 253 -25.57 -1.30 37.05
CA THR A 253 -24.71 -1.69 35.94
C THR A 253 -24.38 -0.47 35.10
N ILE A 254 -23.15 0.02 35.20
CA ILE A 254 -22.69 1.24 34.55
C ILE A 254 -21.57 0.97 33.56
N ARG A 255 -21.30 1.92 32.68
CA ARG A 255 -20.14 1.96 31.80
C ARG A 255 -19.15 2.99 32.34
N LEU A 256 -17.88 2.87 31.99
CA LEU A 256 -16.87 3.85 32.38
C LEU A 256 -16.65 4.79 31.21
N GLY A 257 -16.84 6.09 31.41
CA GLY A 257 -16.76 7.05 30.30
C GLY A 257 -15.92 8.28 30.65
N HIS A 258 -15.34 8.88 29.61
CA HIS A 258 -14.56 10.10 29.69
C HIS A 258 -14.75 10.93 28.43
N ILE A 259 -15.06 12.22 28.60
CA ILE A 259 -15.03 13.21 27.52
C ILE A 259 -13.72 13.98 27.57
N VAL A 260 -13.03 14.08 26.43
CA VAL A 260 -11.74 14.79 26.26
C VAL A 260 -11.88 15.82 25.15
N PRO A 261 -11.55 17.10 25.39
CA PRO A 261 -11.47 18.09 24.31
C PRO A 261 -10.25 17.81 23.43
N THR A 262 -10.40 17.96 22.13
CA THR A 262 -9.32 17.81 21.15
C THR A 262 -9.58 18.65 19.91
N ASP A 263 -8.50 18.98 19.22
CA ASP A 263 -8.58 19.46 17.86
C ASP A 263 -9.01 18.31 16.93
N THR A 264 -9.83 18.64 15.94
CA THR A 264 -10.35 17.70 14.95
C THR A 264 -10.17 18.23 13.54
N LEU A 265 -9.86 17.33 12.61
CA LEU A 265 -9.89 17.56 11.17
C LEU A 265 -11.00 16.69 10.57
N HIS A 266 -12.01 17.35 10.03
CA HIS A 266 -13.15 16.73 9.36
C HIS A 266 -12.85 16.61 7.88
N LEU A 267 -13.04 15.41 7.33
CA LEU A 267 -12.82 15.09 5.92
C LEU A 267 -14.12 14.55 5.34
N ARG A 268 -14.78 15.35 4.50
CA ARG A 268 -15.93 14.94 3.70
C ARG A 268 -15.47 14.55 2.30
N LEU A 269 -15.60 13.27 2.00
CA LEU A 269 -15.11 12.64 0.80
C LEU A 269 -16.29 12.39 -0.16
N ARG A 270 -16.18 12.85 -1.40
CA ARG A 270 -17.23 12.83 -2.41
C ARG A 270 -17.00 11.73 -3.45
N SER A 271 -18.10 11.29 -4.06
CA SER A 271 -18.08 10.44 -5.25
C SER A 271 -17.84 11.28 -6.52
N SER A 272 -17.40 10.62 -7.59
CA SER A 272 -17.39 11.15 -8.96
C SER A 272 -17.91 10.10 -9.95
N ALA A 273 -17.97 10.45 -11.24
CA ALA A 273 -18.31 9.51 -12.30
C ALA A 273 -17.39 8.27 -12.35
N ASN A 274 -16.14 8.40 -11.88
CA ASN A 274 -15.12 7.35 -11.97
C ASN A 274 -14.93 6.59 -10.66
N VAL A 275 -15.34 7.16 -9.52
CA VAL A 275 -15.23 6.49 -8.22
C VAL A 275 -16.46 6.76 -7.37
N ASN A 276 -17.10 5.69 -6.93
CA ASN A 276 -18.30 5.75 -6.10
C ASN A 276 -17.97 5.42 -4.65
N VAL A 277 -18.41 6.27 -3.74
CA VAL A 277 -18.34 6.07 -2.29
C VAL A 277 -19.74 5.87 -1.74
N SER A 278 -20.03 4.66 -1.27
CA SER A 278 -21.27 4.40 -0.54
C SER A 278 -21.10 4.80 0.93
N PRO A 279 -22.05 5.53 1.54
CA PRO A 279 -21.97 5.86 2.96
C PRO A 279 -22.08 4.64 3.87
N HIS A 280 -22.60 3.51 3.35
CA HIS A 280 -22.78 2.27 4.11
C HIS A 280 -21.60 1.30 4.00
N ASP A 281 -20.60 1.59 3.14
CA ASP A 281 -19.46 0.69 2.91
C ASP A 281 -18.41 0.83 4.01
N ARG A 282 -18.65 0.15 5.14
CA ARG A 282 -17.73 0.15 6.29
C ARG A 282 -16.34 -0.36 5.94
N VAL A 283 -16.21 -1.28 4.97
CA VAL A 283 -14.92 -1.83 4.54
C VAL A 283 -14.10 -0.75 3.86
N PHE A 284 -14.71 -0.01 2.92
CA PHE A 284 -14.10 1.13 2.28
C PHE A 284 -13.68 2.20 3.30
N TRP A 285 -14.61 2.65 4.14
CA TRP A 285 -14.37 3.76 5.06
C TRP A 285 -13.31 3.47 6.13
N ASN A 286 -13.33 2.26 6.71
CA ASN A 286 -12.29 1.86 7.64
C ASN A 286 -10.94 1.74 6.93
N SER A 287 -10.90 1.13 5.74
CA SER A 287 -9.66 1.00 4.99
C SER A 287 -9.06 2.37 4.65
N LEU A 288 -9.89 3.33 4.24
CA LEU A 288 -9.48 4.69 3.91
C LEU A 288 -8.99 5.46 5.12
N LEU A 289 -9.72 5.38 6.25
CA LEU A 289 -9.31 5.99 7.52
C LEU A 289 -7.89 5.56 7.92
N TYR A 290 -7.60 4.25 7.90
CA TYR A 290 -6.27 3.78 8.28
C TYR A 290 -5.21 4.05 7.24
N ALA A 291 -5.56 4.07 5.94
CA ALA A 291 -4.62 4.51 4.91
C ALA A 291 -4.20 5.96 5.14
N LEU A 292 -5.14 6.86 5.44
CA LEU A 292 -4.84 8.27 5.73
C LEU A 292 -4.04 8.44 7.02
N LEU A 293 -4.36 7.69 8.09
CA LEU A 293 -3.59 7.74 9.34
C LEU A 293 -2.14 7.27 9.16
N HIS A 294 -1.92 6.19 8.41
CA HIS A 294 -0.58 5.69 8.09
C HIS A 294 0.15 6.61 7.11
N GLY A 295 -0.56 7.16 6.13
CA GLY A 295 -0.04 8.17 5.21
C GLY A 295 0.42 9.42 5.97
N ALA A 296 -0.37 9.90 6.93
CA ALA A 296 -0.02 11.05 7.76
C ALA A 296 1.21 10.77 8.64
N SER A 297 1.23 9.60 9.28
CA SER A 297 2.38 9.17 10.09
C SER A 297 3.66 9.10 9.26
N ARG A 298 3.59 8.56 8.03
CA ARG A 298 4.76 8.42 7.15
C ARG A 298 5.19 9.75 6.52
N ALA A 299 4.24 10.55 6.02
CA ALA A 299 4.51 11.83 5.38
C ALA A 299 5.11 12.84 6.35
N LEU A 300 4.49 12.98 7.53
CA LEU A 300 4.79 14.05 8.47
C LEU A 300 5.63 13.59 9.66
N GLN A 301 6.07 12.33 9.65
CA GLN A 301 6.85 11.72 10.74
C GLN A 301 6.16 11.83 12.11
N ILE A 302 4.82 11.76 12.11
CA ILE A 302 4.00 11.75 13.31
C ILE A 302 3.97 10.34 13.88
N GLU A 303 4.23 10.18 15.17
CA GLU A 303 4.07 8.88 15.84
C GLU A 303 2.62 8.38 15.68
N ARG A 304 2.45 7.13 15.24
CA ARG A 304 1.12 6.57 14.97
C ARG A 304 0.25 6.52 16.24
N GLN A 305 0.81 6.60 17.43
CA GLN A 305 0.01 6.67 18.66
C GLN A 305 -0.54 8.06 18.92
N ASP A 306 0.03 9.11 18.33
CA ASP A 306 -0.26 10.51 18.66
C ASP A 306 -1.43 11.09 17.85
N ILE A 307 -1.79 10.47 16.73
CA ILE A 307 -2.99 10.81 15.94
C ILE A 307 -3.96 9.63 15.90
N SER A 308 -5.25 9.87 15.73
CA SER A 308 -6.24 8.81 15.53
C SER A 308 -7.42 9.37 14.73
N GLY A 309 -8.39 8.52 14.41
CA GLY A 309 -9.59 8.97 13.74
C GLY A 309 -10.76 8.02 13.93
N LEU A 310 -11.93 8.50 13.51
CA LEU A 310 -13.19 7.77 13.59
C LEU A 310 -14.08 8.10 12.38
N LEU A 311 -15.05 7.24 12.12
CA LEU A 311 -16.12 7.50 11.17
C LEU A 311 -17.22 8.33 11.85
N TYR A 312 -17.66 9.39 11.18
CA TYR A 312 -18.66 10.32 11.68
C TYR A 312 -19.82 10.46 10.68
N PRO A 313 -21.08 10.36 11.11
CA PRO A 313 -22.23 10.48 10.22
C PRO A 313 -22.68 11.93 10.06
N VAL A 314 -22.80 12.36 8.82
CA VAL A 314 -23.30 13.68 8.42
C VAL A 314 -24.70 13.52 7.82
N SER A 315 -25.62 14.42 8.13
CA SER A 315 -26.94 14.45 7.48
C SER A 315 -26.81 15.05 6.09
N ASN A 316 -27.47 14.49 5.09
CA ASN A 316 -27.55 15.11 3.76
C ASN A 316 -28.92 15.80 3.55
N ASP A 317 -28.98 16.69 2.57
CA ASP A 317 -30.17 17.52 2.32
C ASP A 317 -31.38 16.72 1.81
N SER A 318 -31.15 15.51 1.30
CA SER A 318 -32.20 14.59 0.83
C SER A 318 -32.82 13.72 1.94
N GLY A 319 -32.44 13.95 3.20
CA GLY A 319 -32.99 13.24 4.37
C GLY A 319 -32.31 11.90 4.68
N GLY A 320 -31.27 11.54 3.95
CA GLY A 320 -30.33 10.46 4.24
C GLY A 320 -29.09 10.92 5.02
N TRP A 321 -28.04 10.11 4.98
CA TRP A 321 -26.79 10.39 5.67
C TRP A 321 -25.57 10.00 4.83
N GLU A 322 -24.47 10.68 5.10
CA GLU A 322 -23.15 10.43 4.51
C GLU A 322 -22.15 10.06 5.62
N SER A 323 -21.22 9.17 5.32
CA SER A 323 -20.10 8.89 6.21
C SER A 323 -18.98 9.89 5.93
N SER A 324 -18.29 10.32 6.97
CA SER A 324 -17.10 11.17 6.89
C SER A 324 -16.01 10.64 7.80
N ILE A 325 -14.78 11.09 7.59
CA ILE A 325 -13.65 10.77 8.46
C ILE A 325 -13.35 11.98 9.33
N VAL A 326 -13.20 11.76 10.63
CA VAL A 326 -12.67 12.77 11.55
C VAL A 326 -11.37 12.26 12.13
N LEU A 327 -10.30 13.00 11.87
CA LEU A 327 -9.00 12.80 12.50
C LEU A 327 -8.89 13.70 13.73
N TYR A 328 -8.17 13.25 14.75
CA TYR A 328 -7.97 13.99 16.00
C TYR A 328 -6.61 13.69 16.62
N ASP A 329 -6.12 14.64 17.40
CA ASP A 329 -4.93 14.46 18.22
C ASP A 329 -5.27 13.60 19.45
N THR A 330 -4.45 12.61 19.75
CA THR A 330 -4.59 11.82 20.99
C THR A 330 -3.80 12.42 22.14
N VAL A 331 -2.86 13.33 21.83
CA VAL A 331 -2.06 14.03 22.82
C VAL A 331 -2.96 15.03 23.57
N PRO A 332 -3.03 14.93 24.92
CA PRO A 332 -3.85 15.85 25.71
C PRO A 332 -3.48 17.31 25.45
N GLY A 333 -4.48 18.12 25.07
CA GLY A 333 -4.31 19.54 24.78
C GLY A 333 -4.11 19.89 23.30
N GLY A 334 -4.04 18.89 22.40
CA GLY A 334 -3.86 19.09 20.96
C GLY A 334 -2.41 19.39 20.62
N ALA A 335 -1.69 18.42 20.05
CA ALA A 335 -0.31 18.60 19.60
C ALA A 335 -0.20 19.39 18.29
N GLY A 336 -1.33 19.62 17.60
CA GLY A 336 -1.39 20.33 16.33
C GLY A 336 -1.22 19.42 15.12
N HIS A 337 -1.09 18.10 15.31
CA HIS A 337 -0.85 17.18 14.20
C HIS A 337 -1.98 17.18 13.18
N VAL A 338 -3.24 17.24 13.63
CA VAL A 338 -4.37 17.34 12.70
C VAL A 338 -4.41 18.65 11.92
N ARG A 339 -3.80 19.72 12.43
CA ARG A 339 -3.60 20.95 11.65
C ARG A 339 -2.51 20.73 10.60
N ASP A 340 -1.39 20.13 10.98
CA ASP A 340 -0.31 19.84 10.04
C ASP A 340 -0.78 18.90 8.91
N ILE A 341 -1.64 17.93 9.23
CA ILE A 341 -2.30 17.04 8.27
C ILE A 341 -3.20 17.83 7.31
N LYS A 342 -3.94 18.84 7.78
CA LYS A 342 -4.74 19.72 6.91
C LYS A 342 -3.82 20.46 5.93
N ASP A 343 -2.76 21.05 6.44
CA ASP A 343 -1.86 21.91 5.66
C ASP A 343 -1.04 21.12 4.62
N HIS A 344 -0.77 19.84 4.87
CA HIS A 344 -0.02 18.94 3.98
C HIS A 344 -0.87 17.77 3.45
N PHE A 345 -2.19 17.97 3.32
CA PHE A 345 -3.11 16.87 3.04
C PHE A 345 -2.80 16.11 1.74
N THR A 346 -2.36 16.80 0.69
CA THR A 346 -1.97 16.16 -0.59
C THR A 346 -0.78 15.20 -0.40
N GLU A 347 0.19 15.54 0.44
CA GLU A 347 1.32 14.65 0.76
C GLU A 347 0.85 13.43 1.55
N VAL A 348 -0.07 13.63 2.50
CA VAL A 348 -0.70 12.54 3.26
C VAL A 348 -1.42 11.56 2.35
N VAL A 349 -2.20 12.06 1.37
CA VAL A 349 -2.90 11.21 0.39
C VAL A 349 -1.92 10.48 -0.51
N ARG A 350 -0.83 11.12 -0.95
CA ARG A 350 0.23 10.49 -1.76
C ARG A 350 0.87 9.32 -1.03
N GLU A 351 1.25 9.52 0.22
CA GLU A 351 1.85 8.48 1.04
C GLU A 351 0.85 7.37 1.38
N ALA A 352 -0.41 7.71 1.64
CA ALA A 352 -1.48 6.72 1.82
C ALA A 352 -1.65 5.84 0.58
N TYR A 353 -1.65 6.43 -0.62
CA TYR A 353 -1.71 5.71 -1.89
C TYR A 353 -0.50 4.78 -2.08
N GLU A 354 0.71 5.28 -1.84
CA GLU A 354 1.94 4.49 -1.95
C GLU A 354 1.95 3.28 -1.02
N ILE A 355 1.47 3.43 0.23
CA ILE A 355 1.37 2.34 1.20
C ILE A 355 0.46 1.21 0.68
N VAL A 356 -0.67 1.53 0.06
CA VAL A 356 -1.63 0.52 -0.38
C VAL A 356 -1.32 -0.06 -1.76
N SER A 357 -0.69 0.72 -2.65
CA SER A 357 -0.36 0.32 -4.03
C SER A 357 0.92 -0.52 -4.10
N SER A 358 1.94 -0.23 -3.28
CA SER A 358 3.21 -0.97 -3.26
C SER A 358 3.18 -2.28 -2.46
N CYS A 359 2.14 -2.48 -1.64
CA CYS A 359 2.04 -3.65 -0.77
C CYS A 359 1.75 -4.95 -1.54
N GLN A 360 2.50 -6.00 -1.22
CA GLN A 360 2.43 -7.30 -1.91
C GLN A 360 1.36 -8.27 -1.37
N CYS A 361 0.56 -7.88 -0.36
CA CYS A 361 -0.54 -8.75 0.10
C CYS A 361 -1.69 -8.77 -0.92
N ASP A 362 -2.58 -9.76 -0.85
CA ASP A 362 -3.75 -9.81 -1.75
C ASP A 362 -4.62 -8.54 -1.65
N GLU A 363 -5.26 -8.12 -2.76
CA GLU A 363 -6.08 -6.91 -2.82
C GLU A 363 -7.35 -7.01 -1.96
N SER A 364 -7.88 -8.22 -1.80
CA SER A 364 -9.00 -8.55 -0.94
C SER A 364 -8.58 -8.78 0.52
N THR A 365 -7.38 -8.35 0.93
CA THR A 365 -6.94 -8.39 2.33
C THR A 365 -6.11 -7.16 2.72
N SER A 366 -5.57 -7.19 3.93
CA SER A 366 -4.66 -6.20 4.48
C SER A 366 -3.61 -6.89 5.37
N CYS A 367 -2.48 -6.24 5.57
CA CYS A 367 -1.40 -6.72 6.45
C CYS A 367 -0.79 -5.58 7.26
N VAL A 368 0.17 -5.92 8.13
CA VAL A 368 0.86 -4.96 9.00
C VAL A 368 1.74 -3.95 8.25
N ARG A 369 2.03 -4.20 6.97
CA ARG A 369 2.78 -3.27 6.10
C ARG A 369 1.90 -2.24 5.42
N CYS A 370 0.58 -2.44 5.39
CA CYS A 370 -0.36 -1.50 4.76
C CYS A 370 -1.33 -0.87 5.76
N LEU A 371 -2.38 -1.59 6.18
CA LEU A 371 -3.48 -1.00 6.94
C LEU A 371 -3.53 -1.46 8.41
N ARG A 372 -2.91 -2.59 8.76
CA ARG A 372 -3.04 -3.18 10.11
C ARG A 372 -1.96 -2.67 11.06
N ASP A 373 -2.36 -2.28 12.26
CA ASP A 373 -1.49 -1.96 13.38
C ASP A 373 -2.05 -2.53 14.70
N TYR A 374 -1.34 -2.36 15.81
CA TYR A 374 -1.78 -2.89 17.10
C TYR A 374 -3.07 -2.22 17.61
N ASN A 375 -3.28 -0.94 17.28
CA ASN A 375 -4.37 -0.13 17.79
C ASN A 375 -5.69 -0.40 17.05
N ASN A 376 -5.67 -0.95 15.83
CA ASN A 376 -6.86 -1.21 15.02
C ASN A 376 -7.24 -2.69 14.86
N GLN A 377 -6.78 -3.57 15.76
CA GLN A 377 -7.13 -4.99 15.77
C GLN A 377 -8.65 -5.26 15.72
N TYR A 378 -9.44 -4.39 16.34
CA TYR A 378 -10.90 -4.52 16.42
C TYR A 378 -11.62 -4.37 15.07
N VAL A 379 -10.96 -3.82 14.04
CA VAL A 379 -11.49 -3.61 12.69
C VAL A 379 -10.74 -4.41 11.62
N TYR A 380 -9.80 -5.29 11.98
CA TYR A 380 -9.07 -6.13 11.00
C TYR A 380 -9.98 -6.87 10.01
N GLY A 381 -11.17 -7.28 10.44
CA GLY A 381 -12.17 -7.93 9.59
C GLY A 381 -12.62 -7.06 8.41
N ASP A 382 -12.61 -5.74 8.58
CA ASP A 382 -13.12 -4.75 7.61
C ASP A 382 -12.00 -4.16 6.73
N LEU A 383 -10.72 -4.42 7.00
CA LEU A 383 -9.61 -3.77 6.28
C LEU A 383 -9.23 -4.49 4.99
N ARG A 384 -9.34 -3.80 3.85
CA ARG A 384 -9.07 -4.30 2.49
C ARG A 384 -8.29 -3.26 1.69
N ARG A 385 -7.05 -3.55 1.30
CA ARG A 385 -6.22 -2.55 0.61
C ARG A 385 -6.75 -2.19 -0.78
N GLY A 386 -7.22 -3.16 -1.56
CA GLY A 386 -7.62 -2.94 -2.96
C GLY A 386 -8.87 -2.06 -3.11
N TYR A 387 -9.74 -2.05 -2.10
CA TYR A 387 -11.04 -1.36 -2.13
C TYR A 387 -10.90 0.18 -2.16
N ILE A 388 -9.74 0.69 -1.78
CA ILE A 388 -9.48 2.14 -1.68
C ILE A 388 -8.41 2.63 -2.65
N VAL A 389 -7.71 1.74 -3.38
CA VAL A 389 -6.61 2.13 -4.28
C VAL A 389 -7.10 3.08 -5.37
N SER A 390 -8.19 2.72 -6.06
CA SER A 390 -8.76 3.55 -7.13
C SER A 390 -9.27 4.89 -6.63
N TYR A 391 -9.82 4.92 -5.40
CA TYR A 391 -10.27 6.16 -4.78
C TYR A 391 -9.10 7.07 -4.40
N LEU A 392 -8.06 6.52 -3.78
CA LEU A 392 -6.85 7.30 -3.44
C LEU A 392 -6.11 7.77 -4.70
N GLU A 393 -6.08 6.98 -5.77
CA GLU A 393 -5.54 7.40 -7.08
C GLU A 393 -6.33 8.59 -7.65
N ALA A 394 -7.66 8.51 -7.65
CA ALA A 394 -8.51 9.59 -8.14
C ALA A 394 -8.44 10.85 -7.26
N LEU A 395 -8.42 10.68 -5.94
CA LEU A 395 -8.27 11.78 -4.99
C LEU A 395 -6.91 12.46 -5.17
N LEU A 396 -5.82 11.69 -5.24
CA LEU A 396 -4.49 12.25 -5.46
C LEU A 396 -4.43 13.02 -6.79
N ALA A 397 -5.00 12.45 -7.85
CA ALA A 397 -5.07 13.14 -9.14
C ALA A 397 -5.86 14.45 -9.03
N ASP A 398 -7.04 14.45 -8.41
CA ASP A 398 -7.86 15.66 -8.19
C ASP A 398 -7.12 16.75 -7.40
N LEU A 399 -6.40 16.36 -6.35
CA LEU A 399 -5.57 17.25 -5.53
C LEU A 399 -4.33 17.78 -6.27
N GLU A 400 -3.71 16.97 -7.12
CA GLU A 400 -2.56 17.39 -7.95
C GLU A 400 -3.02 18.25 -9.15
N ASN A 401 -4.25 18.08 -9.63
CA ASN A 401 -4.84 18.85 -10.72
C ASN A 401 -5.42 20.20 -10.26
N SER A 402 -5.75 20.39 -8.96
CA SER A 402 -6.25 21.68 -8.47
C SER A 402 -5.22 22.82 -8.55
N SER A 403 -3.94 22.48 -8.78
CA SER A 403 -2.87 23.45 -9.04
C SER A 403 -2.61 23.75 -10.53
N ASP A 404 -3.08 22.92 -11.45
CA ASP A 404 -2.89 23.06 -12.91
C ASP A 404 -3.67 21.92 -13.58
N VAL A 405 -4.57 22.20 -14.54
CA VAL A 405 -4.80 21.43 -15.78
C VAL A 405 -6.07 21.92 -16.52
N GLN A 406 -5.90 22.18 -17.82
CA GLN A 406 -6.94 22.50 -18.81
C GLN A 406 -8.14 21.53 -18.79
N ALA A 407 -9.33 22.08 -18.98
CA ALA A 407 -10.64 21.40 -19.01
C ALA A 407 -10.62 19.95 -19.56
N GLY A 408 -10.81 18.98 -18.68
CA GLY A 408 -11.13 17.58 -19.02
C GLY A 408 -9.95 16.59 -19.11
N TRP A 409 -8.72 17.03 -18.87
CA TRP A 409 -7.56 16.13 -18.72
C TRP A 409 -7.24 15.89 -17.24
N VAL A 410 -6.79 14.68 -16.90
CA VAL A 410 -6.42 14.29 -15.53
C VAL A 410 -5.00 13.77 -15.55
N ARG A 411 -4.10 14.34 -14.75
CA ARG A 411 -2.72 13.83 -14.64
C ARG A 411 -2.71 12.41 -14.07
N VAL A 412 -1.93 11.51 -14.66
CA VAL A 412 -1.79 10.12 -14.21
C VAL A 412 -0.77 10.06 -13.07
N SER A 413 -1.28 9.77 -11.87
CA SER A 413 -0.49 9.58 -10.66
C SER A 413 -0.22 8.08 -10.46
N ALA A 414 0.84 7.58 -11.09
CA ALA A 414 1.27 6.18 -10.99
C ALA A 414 2.76 6.09 -10.65
N VAL A 415 3.12 5.19 -9.73
CA VAL A 415 4.51 4.91 -9.31
C VAL A 415 5.37 4.48 -10.50
N ASN A 416 4.81 3.65 -11.37
CA ASN A 416 5.40 3.22 -12.64
C ASN A 416 4.40 3.53 -13.78
N ARG A 417 4.51 4.73 -14.34
CA ARG A 417 3.72 5.21 -15.49
C ARG A 417 3.82 4.28 -16.72
N PRO A 418 5.01 3.75 -17.10
CA PRO A 418 5.08 2.75 -18.18
C PRO A 418 4.21 1.52 -17.93
N SER A 419 4.26 0.96 -16.71
CA SER A 419 3.46 -0.21 -16.34
C SER A 419 1.97 0.11 -16.35
N TRP A 420 1.55 1.28 -15.85
CA TRP A 420 0.16 1.72 -15.90
C TRP A 420 -0.34 1.79 -17.34
N LEU A 421 0.44 2.43 -18.22
CA LEU A 421 0.07 2.62 -19.62
C LEU A 421 -0.04 1.28 -20.35
N SER A 422 0.97 0.43 -20.20
CA SER A 422 0.99 -0.92 -20.74
C SER A 422 -0.22 -1.73 -20.26
N GLN A 423 -0.58 -1.64 -18.98
CA GLN A 423 -1.76 -2.32 -18.45
C GLN A 423 -3.05 -1.82 -19.12
N ARG A 424 -3.23 -0.50 -19.29
CA ARG A 424 -4.44 0.06 -19.94
C ARG A 424 -4.57 -0.41 -21.38
N ILE A 425 -3.49 -0.37 -22.15
CA ILE A 425 -3.46 -0.87 -23.53
C ILE A 425 -3.74 -2.38 -23.57
N THR A 426 -3.12 -3.15 -22.69
CA THR A 426 -3.30 -4.61 -22.63
C THR A 426 -4.74 -5.01 -22.28
N HIS A 427 -5.53 -4.16 -21.63
CA HIS A 427 -6.93 -4.44 -21.28
C HIS A 427 -7.95 -3.84 -22.27
N ALA A 428 -7.49 -3.30 -23.41
CA ALA A 428 -8.38 -2.84 -24.47
C ALA A 428 -9.19 -3.99 -25.06
N GLU A 429 -10.45 -3.72 -25.41
CA GLU A 429 -11.42 -4.73 -25.85
C GLU A 429 -11.79 -4.61 -27.33
N HIS A 430 -11.62 -3.45 -27.94
CA HIS A 430 -12.14 -3.16 -29.29
C HIS A 430 -11.08 -2.55 -30.20
N GLU A 431 -10.47 -1.44 -29.80
CA GLU A 431 -9.53 -0.71 -30.65
C GLU A 431 -8.49 0.08 -29.86
N VAL A 432 -7.26 0.11 -30.36
CA VAL A 432 -6.17 0.93 -29.80
C VAL A 432 -5.48 1.69 -30.92
N TRP A 433 -5.23 2.98 -30.70
CA TRP A 433 -4.38 3.81 -31.54
C TRP A 433 -3.17 4.27 -30.75
N ILE A 434 -1.99 4.15 -31.35
CA ILE A 434 -0.72 4.54 -30.74
C ILE A 434 0.09 5.32 -31.76
N ALA A 435 0.42 6.57 -31.46
CA ALA A 435 1.35 7.39 -32.20
C ALA A 435 2.66 7.52 -31.42
N ALA A 436 3.77 7.06 -31.99
CA ALA A 436 5.09 7.09 -31.34
C ALA A 436 6.19 7.42 -32.35
N THR A 437 7.34 7.90 -31.88
CA THR A 437 8.50 8.15 -32.74
C THR A 437 8.99 6.83 -33.31
N SER A 438 9.25 5.87 -32.43
CA SER A 438 9.70 4.51 -32.74
C SER A 438 9.34 3.55 -31.60
N PHE A 439 9.66 2.27 -31.78
CA PHE A 439 9.65 1.28 -30.70
C PHE A 439 10.67 0.18 -30.99
N GLY A 440 10.83 -0.76 -30.06
CA GLY A 440 11.85 -1.81 -30.11
C GLY A 440 11.30 -3.14 -29.63
N SER A 441 12.03 -4.21 -29.93
CA SER A 441 11.59 -5.60 -29.67
C SER A 441 11.90 -6.10 -28.25
N LYS A 442 12.75 -5.41 -27.51
CA LYS A 442 13.13 -5.78 -26.12
C LYS A 442 12.07 -5.32 -25.13
N THR A 443 11.90 -6.07 -24.05
CA THR A 443 11.06 -5.67 -22.91
C THR A 443 11.67 -4.47 -22.21
N SER A 444 10.94 -3.36 -22.15
CA SER A 444 11.36 -2.16 -21.43
C SER A 444 11.40 -2.40 -19.92
N GLU A 445 12.25 -1.64 -19.22
CA GLU A 445 12.39 -1.73 -17.77
C GLU A 445 11.06 -1.46 -17.06
N GLY A 446 10.64 -2.38 -16.19
CA GLY A 446 9.38 -2.28 -15.45
C GLY A 446 8.13 -2.80 -16.19
N LEU A 447 8.25 -3.26 -17.44
CA LEU A 447 7.18 -3.98 -18.13
C LEU A 447 7.32 -5.49 -17.94
N ARG A 448 6.18 -6.19 -17.94
CA ARG A 448 6.13 -7.67 -17.88
C ARG A 448 6.44 -8.31 -19.24
N GLU A 449 6.03 -7.67 -20.32
CA GLU A 449 6.12 -8.18 -21.69
C GLU A 449 6.59 -7.08 -22.66
N SER A 450 7.10 -7.47 -23.83
CA SER A 450 7.49 -6.51 -24.87
C SER A 450 6.25 -5.91 -25.55
N TRP A 451 6.38 -4.74 -26.18
CA TRP A 451 5.28 -4.16 -26.97
C TRP A 451 4.85 -5.06 -28.13
N VAL A 452 5.80 -5.79 -28.73
CA VAL A 452 5.50 -6.79 -29.77
C VAL A 452 4.57 -7.88 -29.24
N ASP A 453 4.78 -8.34 -28.01
CA ASP A 453 3.94 -9.36 -27.39
C ASP A 453 2.56 -8.79 -27.01
N THR A 454 2.51 -7.57 -26.47
CA THR A 454 1.27 -6.85 -26.20
C THR A 454 0.42 -6.72 -27.47
N PHE A 455 1.01 -6.29 -28.59
CA PHE A 455 0.29 -6.17 -29.86
C PHE A 455 -0.21 -7.51 -30.38
N ARG A 456 0.61 -8.57 -30.25
CA ARG A 456 0.20 -9.91 -30.66
C ARG A 456 -0.99 -10.42 -29.85
N GLU A 457 -0.98 -10.21 -28.53
CA GLU A 457 -2.09 -10.62 -27.67
C GLU A 457 -3.36 -9.82 -27.98
N LEU A 458 -3.25 -8.51 -28.24
CA LEU A 458 -4.37 -7.68 -28.68
C LEU A 458 -4.99 -8.20 -29.98
N VAL A 459 -4.18 -8.43 -31.01
CA VAL A 459 -4.63 -8.95 -32.31
C VAL A 459 -5.26 -10.35 -32.16
N LYS A 460 -4.68 -11.21 -31.32
CA LYS A 460 -5.20 -12.56 -31.03
C LYS A 460 -6.59 -12.52 -30.38
N ARG A 461 -6.85 -11.52 -29.53
CA ARG A 461 -8.16 -11.25 -28.91
C ARG A 461 -9.12 -10.45 -29.81
N ASP A 462 -8.77 -10.27 -31.09
CA ASP A 462 -9.56 -9.56 -32.09
C ASP A 462 -9.67 -8.03 -31.90
N VAL A 463 -8.76 -7.44 -31.12
CA VAL A 463 -8.67 -5.98 -30.93
C VAL A 463 -7.96 -5.34 -32.13
N CYS A 464 -8.53 -4.27 -32.68
CA CYS A 464 -7.92 -3.50 -33.77
C CYS A 464 -6.77 -2.63 -33.23
N VAL A 465 -5.60 -2.68 -33.84
CA VAL A 465 -4.43 -1.86 -33.44
C VAL A 465 -3.97 -1.00 -34.61
N ASN A 466 -4.00 0.30 -34.42
CA ASN A 466 -3.51 1.32 -35.34
C ASN A 466 -2.20 1.90 -34.79
N LEU A 467 -1.07 1.49 -35.35
CA LEU A 467 0.26 1.94 -34.94
C LEU A 467 0.78 2.99 -35.93
N LEU A 468 0.88 4.24 -35.47
CA LEU A 468 1.38 5.38 -36.24
C LEU A 468 2.81 5.68 -35.77
N LEU A 469 3.79 5.58 -36.67
CA LEU A 469 5.21 5.74 -36.34
C LEU A 469 5.85 6.87 -37.15
N CYS A 470 6.69 7.69 -36.51
CA CYS A 470 7.53 8.64 -37.25
C CYS A 470 8.65 7.91 -38.01
N GLU A 471 9.26 6.93 -37.35
CA GLU A 471 10.38 6.14 -37.84
C GLU A 471 9.95 4.69 -38.00
N ILE A 472 9.95 4.21 -39.26
CA ILE A 472 9.69 2.80 -39.58
C ILE A 472 11.03 2.05 -39.52
N PRO A 473 11.09 0.87 -38.87
CA PRO A 473 12.30 0.06 -38.87
C PRO A 473 12.67 -0.29 -40.31
N LYS A 474 13.90 0.05 -40.68
CA LYS A 474 14.42 -0.22 -42.03
C LYS A 474 15.15 -1.56 -41.98
N PRO A 475 14.68 -2.60 -42.69
CA PRO A 475 15.31 -3.92 -42.69
C PRO A 475 16.59 -3.90 -43.54
N THR A 476 17.62 -3.19 -43.10
CA THR A 476 18.93 -3.17 -43.75
C THR A 476 19.90 -4.11 -43.05
N ALA A 477 20.92 -4.58 -43.77
CA ALA A 477 21.98 -5.41 -43.19
C ALA A 477 22.78 -4.71 -42.08
N GLU A 478 22.65 -3.38 -41.97
CA GLU A 478 23.36 -2.55 -40.97
C GLU A 478 22.72 -2.63 -39.59
N SER A 479 21.39 -2.81 -39.48
CA SER A 479 20.66 -2.80 -38.21
C SER A 479 19.90 -4.11 -37.97
N ARG A 480 20.46 -4.94 -37.07
CA ARG A 480 19.93 -6.28 -36.77
C ARG A 480 18.67 -6.21 -35.90
N GLU A 481 18.59 -5.18 -35.06
CA GLU A 481 17.40 -4.90 -34.25
C GLU A 481 16.24 -4.46 -35.14
N ASP A 482 16.49 -3.62 -36.16
CA ASP A 482 15.47 -3.25 -37.14
C ASP A 482 15.03 -4.44 -38.00
N LEU A 483 15.95 -5.32 -38.41
CA LEU A 483 15.60 -6.58 -39.10
C LEU A 483 14.66 -7.45 -38.24
N SER A 484 14.97 -7.63 -36.96
CA SER A 484 14.13 -8.39 -36.02
C SER A 484 12.76 -7.75 -35.83
N LEU A 485 12.71 -6.43 -35.65
CA LEU A 485 11.49 -5.67 -35.46
C LEU A 485 10.61 -5.65 -36.72
N ALA A 486 11.21 -5.43 -37.89
CA ALA A 486 10.54 -5.48 -39.18
C ALA A 486 9.89 -6.84 -39.41
N ARG A 487 10.59 -7.94 -39.08
CA ARG A 487 10.03 -9.30 -39.16
C ARG A 487 8.85 -9.51 -38.21
N HIS A 488 8.90 -8.94 -37.01
CA HIS A 488 7.77 -8.99 -36.07
C HIS A 488 6.55 -8.21 -36.58
N LEU A 489 6.76 -7.00 -37.09
CA LEU A 489 5.71 -6.16 -37.67
C LEU A 489 5.07 -6.82 -38.90
N GLN A 490 5.90 -7.37 -39.79
CA GLN A 490 5.44 -8.14 -40.94
C GLN A 490 4.54 -9.30 -40.50
N SER A 491 4.99 -10.10 -39.53
CA SER A 491 4.18 -11.21 -39.00
C SER A 491 2.83 -10.73 -38.44
N LEU A 492 2.77 -9.58 -37.77
CA LEU A 492 1.52 -9.03 -37.22
C LEU A 492 0.58 -8.53 -38.33
N LEU A 493 1.14 -7.90 -39.38
CA LEU A 493 0.37 -7.46 -40.54
C LEU A 493 -0.21 -8.64 -41.33
N ASP A 494 0.54 -9.74 -41.45
CA ASP A 494 0.13 -10.94 -42.19
C ASP A 494 -0.83 -11.85 -41.40
N GLU A 495 -0.71 -11.91 -40.06
CA GLU A 495 -1.47 -12.86 -39.21
C GLU A 495 -2.99 -12.61 -39.25
N ARG A 496 -3.43 -11.35 -39.23
CA ARG A 496 -4.83 -10.96 -39.40
C ARG A 496 -4.96 -9.63 -40.17
N PRO A 497 -5.12 -9.69 -41.50
CA PRO A 497 -5.29 -8.50 -42.34
C PRO A 497 -6.42 -7.61 -41.82
N GLY A 498 -6.14 -6.31 -41.65
CA GLY A 498 -7.10 -5.30 -41.18
C GLY A 498 -7.19 -5.14 -39.66
N LYS A 499 -6.66 -6.07 -38.85
CA LYS A 499 -6.63 -5.94 -37.38
C LYS A 499 -5.38 -5.24 -36.86
N PHE A 500 -4.29 -5.26 -37.61
CA PHE A 500 -3.08 -4.52 -37.29
C PHE A 500 -2.73 -3.63 -38.48
N THR A 501 -2.56 -2.32 -38.25
CA THR A 501 -2.17 -1.37 -39.30
C THR A 501 -0.96 -0.57 -38.82
N VAL A 502 0.05 -0.45 -39.67
CA VAL A 502 1.21 0.43 -39.44
C VAL A 502 1.17 1.59 -40.43
N VAL A 503 1.29 2.81 -39.94
CA VAL A 503 1.28 4.03 -40.77
C VAL A 503 2.46 4.90 -40.41
N GLN A 504 3.22 5.31 -41.42
CA GLN A 504 4.27 6.30 -41.24
C GLN A 504 3.69 7.71 -41.23
N ILE A 505 4.00 8.47 -40.19
CA ILE A 505 3.62 9.88 -40.00
C ILE A 505 4.87 10.76 -39.92
N ASN A 506 4.73 12.07 -40.11
CA ASN A 506 5.88 13.00 -40.10
C ASN A 506 6.12 13.68 -38.75
N ARG A 507 5.11 13.70 -37.88
CA ARG A 507 5.14 14.35 -36.57
C ARG A 507 4.13 13.73 -35.64
N LEU A 508 4.44 13.71 -34.34
CA LEU A 508 3.52 13.23 -33.34
C LEU A 508 2.35 14.21 -33.13
N PRO A 509 1.13 13.70 -32.90
CA PRO A 509 0.03 14.49 -32.34
C PRO A 509 0.28 14.85 -30.87
N ASP A 510 -0.42 15.87 -30.38
CA ASP A 510 -0.38 16.25 -28.96
C ASP A 510 -0.86 15.13 -28.04
N THR A 511 -1.80 14.29 -28.50
CA THR A 511 -2.26 13.10 -27.78
C THR A 511 -1.77 11.89 -28.52
N GLN A 512 -1.00 11.02 -27.86
CA GLN A 512 -0.31 9.92 -28.51
C GLN A 512 -1.11 8.61 -28.49
N ILE A 513 -2.03 8.43 -27.55
CA ILE A 513 -2.69 7.13 -27.35
C ILE A 513 -4.20 7.30 -27.20
N LEU A 514 -4.94 6.41 -27.86
CA LEU A 514 -6.40 6.31 -27.79
C LEU A 514 -6.79 4.84 -27.59
N ILE A 515 -7.69 4.58 -26.65
CA ILE A 515 -8.15 3.23 -26.29
C ILE A 515 -9.67 3.21 -26.38
N ASP A 516 -10.20 2.19 -27.02
CA ASP A 516 -11.62 1.84 -27.15
C ASP A 516 -12.56 3.04 -27.42
N PRO A 517 -12.25 3.91 -28.40
CA PRO A 517 -13.03 5.12 -28.65
C PRO A 517 -14.50 4.77 -28.98
N GLY A 518 -15.45 5.47 -28.35
CA GLY A 518 -16.88 5.20 -28.52
C GLY A 518 -17.42 3.99 -27.74
N HIS A 519 -16.61 3.37 -26.89
CA HIS A 519 -17.00 2.27 -26.01
C HIS A 519 -16.82 2.64 -24.53
N HIS A 520 -17.37 1.82 -23.63
CA HIS A 520 -17.39 2.08 -22.18
C HIS A 520 -16.00 2.21 -21.51
N ARG A 521 -14.91 1.84 -22.20
CA ARG A 521 -13.51 1.98 -21.74
C ARG A 521 -12.75 3.08 -22.46
N GLU A 522 -13.45 3.97 -23.16
CA GLU A 522 -12.82 5.00 -23.96
C GLU A 522 -11.83 5.85 -23.15
N ARG A 523 -10.63 6.05 -23.71
CA ARG A 523 -9.58 6.83 -23.05
C ARG A 523 -8.62 7.43 -24.05
N ALA A 524 -8.37 8.72 -23.90
CA ALA A 524 -7.24 9.41 -24.50
C ALA A 524 -6.09 9.51 -23.48
N VAL A 525 -4.84 9.32 -23.92
CA VAL A 525 -3.64 9.53 -23.10
C VAL A 525 -2.65 10.41 -23.85
N ARG A 526 -2.24 11.48 -23.19
CA ARG A 526 -1.23 12.45 -23.61
C ARG A 526 0.02 12.31 -22.77
N LEU A 527 1.17 12.39 -23.41
CA LEU A 527 2.48 12.50 -22.80
C LEU A 527 3.01 13.93 -22.97
N ASP A 528 3.63 14.49 -21.94
CA ASP A 528 4.24 15.83 -22.00
C ASP A 528 5.67 15.81 -22.62
N GLU A 529 5.95 14.85 -23.50
CA GLU A 529 7.24 14.70 -24.20
C GLU A 529 7.10 14.89 -25.71
N VAL A 530 8.05 15.61 -26.31
CA VAL A 530 8.07 15.93 -27.74
C VAL A 530 8.46 14.72 -28.60
N ASP A 531 9.24 13.79 -28.04
CA ASP A 531 9.82 12.63 -28.74
C ASP A 531 9.45 11.30 -28.04
N PHE A 532 8.17 10.92 -28.08
CA PHE A 532 7.69 9.71 -27.42
C PHE A 532 8.17 8.43 -28.13
N ASP A 533 9.17 7.75 -27.56
CA ASP A 533 9.60 6.40 -27.93
C ASP A 533 8.98 5.36 -26.97
N LEU A 534 8.26 4.38 -27.53
CA LEU A 534 7.61 3.30 -26.77
C LEU A 534 8.60 2.45 -25.96
N THR A 535 9.88 2.39 -26.34
CA THR A 535 10.91 1.62 -25.61
C THR A 535 11.41 2.30 -24.36
N MET A 536 11.37 3.64 -24.28
CA MET A 536 12.02 4.40 -23.22
C MET A 536 11.14 4.47 -21.97
N ALA A 537 11.43 3.60 -21.00
CA ALA A 537 11.01 3.72 -19.61
C ALA A 537 11.83 4.79 -18.86
N ARG A 538 11.93 6.03 -19.36
CA ARG A 538 12.58 7.10 -18.58
C ARG A 538 11.71 7.45 -17.38
N ARG A 539 12.30 7.36 -16.17
CA ARG A 539 11.75 7.96 -14.96
C ARG A 539 11.68 9.48 -15.17
N GLY A 540 10.53 10.01 -15.56
CA GLY A 540 10.39 11.48 -15.68
C GLY A 540 9.21 11.99 -16.49
N TYR A 541 8.62 11.21 -17.39
CA TYR A 541 7.52 11.73 -18.19
C TYR A 541 6.23 11.91 -17.38
N SER A 542 5.56 13.01 -17.68
CA SER A 542 4.23 13.33 -17.18
C SER A 542 3.20 12.78 -18.16
N LEU A 543 2.21 12.08 -17.62
CA LEU A 543 1.09 11.53 -18.36
C LEU A 543 -0.17 12.28 -17.94
N ALA A 544 -1.03 12.59 -18.90
CA ALA A 544 -2.40 13.01 -18.67
C ALA A 544 -3.33 12.04 -19.41
N SER A 545 -4.48 11.74 -18.82
CA SER A 545 -5.51 10.94 -19.45
C SER A 545 -6.87 11.60 -19.36
N SER A 546 -7.73 11.33 -20.33
CA SER A 546 -9.11 11.77 -20.34
C SER A 546 -10.03 10.63 -20.74
N THR A 547 -11.15 10.52 -20.05
CA THR A 547 -12.28 9.65 -20.40
C THR A 547 -13.49 10.48 -20.84
N SER A 548 -13.31 11.77 -21.11
CA SER A 548 -14.38 12.65 -21.60
C SER A 548 -14.73 12.25 -23.04
N PRO A 549 -15.99 11.89 -23.35
CA PRO A 549 -16.36 11.46 -24.70
C PRO A 549 -16.06 12.52 -25.77
N HIS A 550 -16.22 13.80 -25.45
CA HIS A 550 -15.87 14.88 -26.37
C HIS A 550 -14.38 14.90 -26.71
N ILE A 551 -13.51 14.77 -25.69
CA ILE A 551 -12.05 14.77 -25.88
C ILE A 551 -11.63 13.52 -26.67
N VAL A 552 -12.17 12.35 -26.33
CA VAL A 552 -11.88 11.10 -27.05
C VAL A 552 -12.28 11.24 -28.52
N GLN A 553 -13.46 11.78 -28.83
CA GLN A 553 -13.92 11.99 -30.21
C GLN A 553 -13.06 13.00 -30.98
N ASP A 554 -12.65 14.10 -30.34
CA ASP A 554 -11.72 15.06 -30.95
C ASP A 554 -10.37 14.41 -31.29
N VAL A 555 -9.83 13.64 -30.35
CA VAL A 555 -8.57 12.90 -30.52
C VAL A 555 -8.71 11.84 -31.62
N LEU A 556 -9.82 11.11 -31.67
CA LEU A 556 -10.11 10.16 -32.73
C LEU A 556 -10.11 10.84 -34.10
N GLY A 557 -10.74 12.02 -34.21
CA GLY A 557 -10.74 12.82 -35.42
C GLY A 557 -9.33 13.26 -35.85
N VAL A 558 -8.46 13.64 -34.90
CA VAL A 558 -7.06 13.98 -35.18
C VAL A 558 -6.28 12.75 -35.66
N MET A 559 -6.37 11.64 -34.94
CA MET A 559 -5.68 10.38 -35.27
C MET A 559 -6.11 9.83 -36.62
N SER A 560 -7.41 9.90 -36.94
CA SER A 560 -7.96 9.44 -38.22
C SER A 560 -7.44 10.26 -39.39
N ARG A 561 -7.40 11.60 -39.26
CA ARG A 561 -6.78 12.48 -40.27
C ARG A 561 -5.29 12.23 -40.45
N LEU A 562 -4.58 11.88 -39.37
CA LEU A 562 -3.17 11.50 -39.45
C LEU A 562 -2.98 10.18 -40.18
N LYS A 563 -3.83 9.19 -39.91
CA LYS A 563 -3.84 7.90 -40.61
C LYS A 563 -4.14 8.07 -42.11
N GLU A 564 -5.11 8.90 -42.47
CA GLU A 564 -5.49 9.19 -43.86
C GLU A 564 -4.39 9.90 -44.65
N LYS A 565 -3.68 10.84 -44.02
CA LYS A 565 -2.56 11.57 -44.64
C LYS A 565 -1.23 10.83 -44.59
N GLY A 566 -1.10 9.90 -43.66
CA GLY A 566 0.10 9.10 -43.44
C GLY A 566 0.27 8.03 -44.52
N ARG A 567 1.49 7.49 -44.60
CA ARG A 567 1.84 6.46 -45.56
C ARG A 567 1.64 5.08 -44.92
N ILE A 568 0.62 4.34 -45.34
CA ILE A 568 0.37 2.97 -44.87
C ILE A 568 1.52 2.06 -45.32
N ILE A 569 2.06 1.27 -44.40
CA ILE A 569 3.20 0.38 -44.66
C ILE A 569 2.69 -0.99 -45.10
N ASN A 570 3.14 -1.45 -46.26
CA ASN A 570 2.85 -2.79 -46.73
C ASN A 570 3.81 -3.82 -46.13
N PRO A 571 3.35 -5.07 -45.87
CA PRO A 571 4.22 -6.12 -45.32
C PRO A 571 5.48 -6.38 -46.15
N SER A 572 5.42 -6.18 -47.47
CA SER A 572 6.55 -6.37 -48.38
C SER A 572 7.68 -5.35 -48.21
N GLU A 573 7.38 -4.17 -47.64
CA GLU A 573 8.39 -3.14 -47.38
C GLU A 573 9.26 -3.47 -46.16
N LEU A 574 8.79 -4.41 -45.33
CA LEU A 574 9.48 -4.90 -44.14
C LEU A 574 10.26 -6.21 -44.41
N ASN A 575 10.30 -6.64 -45.68
CA ASN A 575 11.08 -7.80 -46.09
C ASN A 575 12.56 -7.56 -45.82
N ALA A 576 13.21 -8.57 -45.23
CA ALA A 576 14.66 -8.62 -45.18
C ALA A 576 15.25 -8.67 -46.61
N PRO A 577 16.52 -8.27 -46.79
CA PRO A 577 17.23 -8.45 -48.05
C PRO A 577 17.19 -9.91 -48.52
N ALA A 578 17.27 -10.15 -49.84
CA ALA A 578 17.09 -11.51 -50.40
C ALA A 578 18.07 -12.57 -49.86
N SER A 579 19.28 -12.18 -49.46
CA SER A 579 20.28 -13.06 -48.84
C SER A 579 20.12 -13.20 -47.32
N THR A 580 19.14 -12.53 -46.71
CA THR A 580 19.00 -12.42 -45.26
C THR A 580 17.69 -13.06 -44.78
N THR A 581 17.80 -13.98 -43.83
CA THR A 581 16.67 -14.61 -43.15
C THR A 581 16.67 -14.23 -41.67
N VAL A 582 15.51 -13.88 -41.13
CA VAL A 582 15.35 -13.42 -39.74
C VAL A 582 14.43 -14.34 -38.97
N TYR A 583 14.92 -14.83 -37.83
CA TYR A 583 14.20 -15.70 -36.90
C TYR A 583 14.10 -15.03 -35.54
N ASN A 584 12.88 -14.96 -34.98
CA ASN A 584 12.65 -14.46 -33.63
C ASN A 584 12.31 -15.63 -32.70
N VAL A 585 13.26 -15.98 -31.84
CA VAL A 585 13.14 -17.09 -30.88
C VAL A 585 12.48 -16.57 -29.61
N ARG A 586 11.42 -17.26 -29.17
CA ARG A 586 10.70 -16.92 -27.94
C ARG A 586 11.24 -17.70 -26.75
N ARG A 587 11.04 -17.16 -25.56
CA ARG A 587 11.39 -17.85 -24.32
C ARG A 587 10.51 -19.09 -24.12
N THR A 588 11.13 -20.24 -23.86
CA THR A 588 10.43 -21.51 -23.58
C THR A 588 11.13 -22.33 -22.50
N THR A 589 10.34 -23.02 -21.70
CA THR A 589 10.82 -24.05 -20.77
C THR A 589 10.99 -25.36 -21.54
N GLY A 590 12.23 -25.71 -21.85
CA GLY A 590 12.57 -26.89 -22.66
C GLY A 590 12.85 -26.56 -24.13
N LYS A 591 13.84 -27.26 -24.67
CA LYS A 591 14.31 -27.10 -26.05
C LYS A 591 13.30 -27.71 -27.03
N ARG A 592 12.76 -26.91 -27.95
CA ARG A 592 11.97 -27.42 -29.10
C ARG A 592 12.85 -27.49 -30.33
N GLU A 593 12.54 -28.43 -31.21
CA GLU A 593 13.25 -28.60 -32.49
C GLU A 593 13.15 -27.33 -33.36
N SER A 594 11.99 -26.65 -33.34
CA SER A 594 11.80 -25.37 -34.02
C SER A 594 12.67 -24.23 -33.52
N ASP A 595 13.11 -24.26 -32.25
CA ASP A 595 13.93 -23.20 -31.66
C ASP A 595 15.40 -23.30 -32.10
N ILE A 596 15.82 -24.47 -32.63
CA ILE A 596 17.18 -24.73 -33.13
C ILE A 596 17.25 -25.00 -34.64
N ALA A 597 16.11 -25.21 -35.31
CA ALA A 597 16.05 -25.45 -36.74
C ALA A 597 16.87 -24.44 -37.57
N PRO A 598 16.83 -23.12 -37.30
CA PRO A 598 17.64 -22.14 -38.04
C PRO A 598 19.15 -22.38 -37.92
N ILE A 599 19.59 -22.86 -36.75
CA ILE A 599 21.00 -23.14 -36.48
C ILE A 599 21.41 -24.41 -37.21
N THR A 600 20.61 -25.47 -37.13
CA THR A 600 20.93 -26.72 -37.83
C THR A 600 20.93 -26.54 -39.35
N GLU A 601 20.03 -25.72 -39.88
CA GLU A 601 19.97 -25.38 -41.30
C GLU A 601 21.21 -24.59 -41.76
N PHE A 602 21.68 -23.63 -40.94
CA PHE A 602 22.89 -22.86 -41.23
C PHE A 602 24.14 -23.74 -41.46
N PHE A 603 24.24 -24.86 -40.72
CA PHE A 603 25.33 -25.85 -40.82
C PHE A 603 25.00 -27.04 -41.74
N ALA A 604 23.91 -27.02 -42.50
CA ALA A 604 23.51 -28.15 -43.35
C ALA A 604 24.51 -28.43 -44.49
N GLN A 605 25.23 -27.41 -44.96
CA GLN A 605 26.28 -27.56 -45.96
C GLN A 605 27.65 -27.77 -45.32
N PRO A 606 28.58 -28.54 -45.94
CA PRO A 606 29.92 -28.76 -45.40
C PRO A 606 30.70 -27.46 -45.19
N VAL A 607 31.16 -27.24 -43.96
CA VAL A 607 31.93 -26.07 -43.51
C VAL A 607 33.41 -26.42 -43.43
N THR A 608 34.30 -25.58 -43.98
CA THR A 608 35.76 -25.74 -43.89
C THR A 608 36.36 -24.91 -42.77
N THR A 609 35.90 -23.67 -42.60
CA THR A 609 36.34 -22.79 -41.52
C THR A 609 35.16 -22.15 -40.79
N MET A 610 35.27 -21.99 -39.48
CA MET A 610 34.25 -21.35 -38.64
C MET A 610 34.88 -20.31 -37.71
N THR A 611 34.33 -19.10 -37.70
CA THR A 611 34.69 -18.04 -36.75
C THR A 611 33.52 -17.77 -35.81
N ILE A 612 33.73 -17.93 -34.51
CA ILE A 612 32.76 -17.60 -33.46
C ILE A 612 33.20 -16.31 -32.78
N HIS A 613 32.35 -15.29 -32.78
CA HIS A 613 32.57 -14.04 -32.10
C HIS A 613 31.54 -13.87 -30.99
N ASP A 614 31.98 -13.96 -29.73
CA ASP A 614 31.14 -13.69 -28.57
C ASP A 614 32.01 -13.17 -27.40
N PRO A 615 31.85 -11.90 -26.97
CA PRO A 615 32.65 -11.31 -25.89
C PRO A 615 32.40 -11.95 -24.51
N TYR A 616 31.37 -12.78 -24.34
CA TYR A 616 30.97 -13.31 -23.03
C TYR A 616 31.37 -14.77 -22.78
N LEU A 617 32.32 -15.33 -23.56
CA LEU A 617 32.88 -16.68 -23.37
C LEU A 617 33.92 -16.72 -22.23
N ILE A 618 33.46 -16.47 -21.02
CA ILE A 618 34.30 -16.16 -19.85
C ILE A 618 34.59 -17.33 -18.92
N ASP A 619 33.83 -18.42 -19.02
CA ASP A 619 33.88 -19.59 -18.14
C ASP A 619 33.88 -20.91 -18.94
N ARG A 620 34.04 -22.04 -18.26
CA ARG A 620 34.07 -23.36 -18.92
C ARG A 620 32.72 -23.72 -19.55
N GLU A 621 31.60 -23.32 -18.98
CA GLU A 621 30.29 -23.68 -19.52
C GLU A 621 30.08 -23.01 -20.89
N ARG A 622 30.36 -21.72 -21.01
CA ARG A 622 30.22 -20.97 -22.26
C ARG A 622 31.30 -21.30 -23.27
N LEU A 623 32.58 -21.26 -22.87
CA LEU A 623 33.68 -21.45 -23.82
C LEU A 623 33.87 -22.91 -24.22
N PHE A 624 33.70 -23.88 -23.32
CA PHE A 624 33.85 -25.29 -23.69
C PHE A 624 32.51 -25.91 -24.10
N SER A 625 31.50 -25.86 -23.23
CA SER A 625 30.27 -26.65 -23.45
C SER A 625 29.42 -26.09 -24.59
N ARG A 626 29.18 -24.77 -24.63
CA ARG A 626 28.35 -24.15 -25.68
C ARG A 626 29.05 -24.13 -27.03
N VAL A 627 30.31 -23.70 -27.08
CA VAL A 627 31.09 -23.71 -28.33
C VAL A 627 31.22 -25.13 -28.92
N SER A 628 31.43 -26.15 -28.08
CA SER A 628 31.48 -27.55 -28.54
C SER A 628 30.23 -27.94 -29.33
N ALA A 629 29.04 -27.49 -28.91
CA ALA A 629 27.80 -27.83 -29.62
C ALA A 629 27.78 -27.30 -31.06
N TYR A 630 28.36 -26.12 -31.31
CA TYR A 630 28.46 -25.56 -32.67
C TYR A 630 29.59 -26.18 -33.48
N ILE A 631 30.71 -26.53 -32.85
CA ILE A 631 31.78 -27.31 -33.50
C ILE A 631 31.25 -28.68 -33.92
N ASP A 632 30.49 -29.36 -33.06
CA ASP A 632 29.88 -30.65 -33.35
C ASP A 632 28.94 -30.56 -34.57
N LEU A 633 28.13 -29.49 -34.67
CA LEU A 633 27.27 -29.23 -35.83
C LEU A 633 28.08 -29.00 -37.11
N ALA A 634 29.10 -28.15 -37.07
CA ALA A 634 29.94 -27.87 -38.24
C ALA A 634 30.77 -29.11 -38.67
N LYS A 635 31.25 -29.91 -37.71
CA LYS A 635 32.03 -31.13 -37.94
C LYS A 635 31.18 -32.24 -38.56
N ALA A 636 29.87 -32.29 -38.30
CA ALA A 636 28.98 -33.30 -38.87
C ALA A 636 29.00 -33.34 -40.41
N GLY A 637 29.33 -32.22 -41.07
CA GLY A 637 29.52 -32.13 -42.52
C GLY A 637 30.85 -32.70 -43.04
N GLY A 638 31.78 -33.09 -42.16
CA GLY A 638 33.01 -33.83 -42.49
C GLY A 638 34.16 -33.02 -43.10
N ALA A 639 34.03 -31.69 -43.24
CA ALA A 639 35.01 -30.84 -43.93
C ALA A 639 35.71 -29.79 -43.03
N LEU A 640 35.39 -29.74 -41.73
CA LEU A 640 35.85 -28.67 -40.84
C LEU A 640 37.33 -28.84 -40.47
N GLU A 641 38.15 -27.84 -40.80
CA GLU A 641 39.61 -27.85 -40.57
C GLU A 641 40.06 -26.80 -39.54
N HIS A 642 39.37 -25.66 -39.47
CA HIS A 642 39.81 -24.51 -38.66
C HIS A 642 38.66 -23.82 -37.95
N VAL A 643 38.82 -23.60 -36.64
CA VAL A 643 37.89 -22.82 -35.80
C VAL A 643 38.63 -21.66 -35.15
N VAL A 644 38.11 -20.45 -35.34
CA VAL A 644 38.61 -19.23 -34.69
C VAL A 644 37.59 -18.73 -33.69
N ILE A 645 37.97 -18.63 -32.42
CA ILE A 645 37.12 -18.11 -31.35
C ILE A 645 37.63 -16.72 -30.97
N ARG A 646 36.81 -15.70 -31.17
CA ARG A 646 37.06 -14.31 -30.77
C ARG A 646 36.22 -13.96 -29.56
N THR A 647 36.88 -13.55 -28.47
CA THR A 647 36.22 -13.20 -27.21
C THR A 647 37.00 -12.13 -26.45
N ASP A 648 36.44 -11.62 -25.36
CA ASP A 648 37.14 -10.72 -24.44
C ASP A 648 37.98 -11.50 -23.42
N ASP A 649 38.96 -10.79 -22.83
CA ASP A 649 39.65 -11.29 -21.65
C ASP A 649 38.64 -11.49 -20.51
N ALA A 650 38.53 -12.72 -20.00
CA ALA A 650 37.57 -13.09 -18.97
C ALA A 650 37.64 -12.18 -17.73
N ASN A 651 38.84 -11.70 -17.35
CA ASN A 651 38.99 -10.80 -16.19
C ASN A 651 38.26 -9.46 -16.38
N ARG A 652 38.08 -8.98 -17.63
CA ARG A 652 37.36 -7.73 -17.93
C ARG A 652 35.85 -7.87 -17.84
N ARG A 653 35.34 -9.10 -17.80
CA ARG A 653 33.91 -9.44 -17.85
C ARG A 653 33.46 -10.26 -16.64
N GLY A 654 34.24 -10.24 -15.55
CA GLY A 654 33.90 -10.90 -14.28
C GLY A 654 34.18 -12.41 -14.21
N GLY A 655 34.87 -12.98 -15.19
CA GLY A 655 35.30 -14.38 -15.22
C GLY A 655 36.76 -14.59 -14.84
N SER A 656 37.25 -15.82 -15.00
CA SER A 656 38.64 -16.20 -14.66
C SER A 656 39.45 -16.53 -15.92
N LEU A 657 40.53 -15.78 -16.17
CA LEU A 657 41.45 -16.08 -17.29
C LEU A 657 42.05 -17.48 -17.21
N LYS A 658 42.29 -17.99 -15.99
CA LYS A 658 42.78 -19.36 -15.77
C LYS A 658 41.76 -20.40 -16.22
N GLU A 659 40.49 -20.18 -15.91
CA GLU A 659 39.41 -21.07 -16.33
C GLU A 659 39.17 -21.00 -17.84
N GLN A 660 39.14 -19.80 -18.42
CA GLN A 660 39.04 -19.59 -19.86
C GLN A 660 40.19 -20.28 -20.63
N THR A 661 41.41 -20.28 -20.08
CA THR A 661 42.56 -20.98 -20.67
C THR A 661 42.41 -22.50 -20.59
N LYS A 662 41.99 -23.05 -19.44
CA LYS A 662 41.71 -24.49 -19.31
C LYS A 662 40.57 -24.97 -20.21
N ALA A 663 39.56 -24.13 -20.43
CA ALA A 663 38.46 -24.42 -21.33
C ALA A 663 38.94 -24.52 -22.79
N LYS A 664 39.85 -23.63 -23.22
CA LYS A 664 40.54 -23.72 -24.53
C LYS A 664 41.31 -25.04 -24.66
N GLU A 665 42.14 -25.39 -23.68
CA GLU A 665 42.91 -26.65 -23.70
C GLU A 665 41.98 -27.86 -23.81
N SER A 666 40.83 -27.81 -23.12
CA SER A 666 39.81 -28.87 -23.21
C SER A 666 39.17 -28.97 -24.61
N LEU A 667 38.96 -27.84 -25.30
CA LEU A 667 38.49 -27.84 -26.70
C LEU A 667 39.54 -28.46 -27.62
N GLU A 668 40.80 -28.05 -27.52
CA GLU A 668 41.91 -28.59 -28.33
C GLU A 668 42.08 -30.10 -28.12
N GLN A 669 41.90 -30.58 -26.89
CA GLN A 669 41.95 -32.00 -26.58
C GLN A 669 40.77 -32.78 -27.18
N ARG A 670 39.55 -32.21 -27.15
CA ARG A 670 38.34 -32.85 -27.69
C ARG A 670 38.35 -32.92 -29.22
N TYR A 671 38.91 -31.91 -29.87
CA TYR A 671 38.91 -31.73 -31.33
C TYR A 671 40.35 -31.73 -31.88
N ALA A 672 41.11 -32.78 -31.59
CA ALA A 672 42.54 -32.87 -31.93
C ALA A 672 42.83 -32.84 -33.45
N ASP A 673 41.83 -33.13 -34.29
CA ASP A 673 41.87 -33.09 -35.74
C ASP A 673 41.53 -31.72 -36.35
N ILE A 674 41.14 -30.74 -35.52
CA ILE A 674 40.72 -29.41 -35.94
C ILE A 674 41.65 -28.37 -35.31
N ARG A 675 42.16 -27.43 -36.11
CA ARG A 675 42.91 -26.31 -35.58
C ARG A 675 41.97 -25.35 -34.84
N ILE A 676 42.24 -25.04 -33.56
CA ILE A 676 41.44 -24.10 -32.77
C ILE A 676 42.30 -22.92 -32.29
N ASP A 677 41.98 -21.72 -32.76
CA ASP A 677 42.63 -20.48 -32.34
C ASP A 677 41.71 -19.66 -31.43
N LEU A 678 42.20 -19.23 -30.26
CA LEU A 678 41.47 -18.33 -29.33
C LEU A 678 42.12 -16.95 -29.32
N ILE A 679 41.37 -15.94 -29.72
CA ILE A 679 41.80 -14.54 -29.78
C ILE A 679 41.06 -13.74 -28.68
N ARG A 680 41.83 -13.17 -27.74
CA ARG A 680 41.33 -12.37 -26.61
C ARG A 680 41.60 -10.89 -26.82
N LYS A 681 40.85 -10.20 -27.69
CA LYS A 681 41.14 -8.80 -28.03
C LYS A 681 39.86 -8.01 -28.25
N GLY A 682 39.51 -7.18 -27.26
CA GLY A 682 38.51 -6.10 -27.32
C GLY A 682 37.37 -6.36 -28.30
N ALA A 683 36.66 -7.46 -28.10
CA ALA A 683 35.63 -7.90 -29.02
C ALA A 683 34.46 -6.90 -28.99
N GLU A 684 33.96 -6.53 -30.17
CA GLU A 684 32.75 -5.72 -30.29
C GLU A 684 31.57 -6.40 -29.59
N HIS A 685 30.52 -5.65 -29.25
CA HIS A 685 29.37 -6.20 -28.53
C HIS A 685 28.53 -7.18 -29.37
N ASP A 686 28.70 -7.17 -30.69
CA ASP A 686 28.00 -8.03 -31.63
C ASP A 686 28.42 -9.49 -31.47
N ARG A 687 27.43 -10.39 -31.55
CA ARG A 687 27.63 -11.83 -31.35
C ARG A 687 27.20 -12.56 -32.61
N TRP A 688 28.15 -13.26 -33.23
CA TRP A 688 27.92 -13.89 -34.52
C TRP A 688 28.81 -15.11 -34.73
N ILE A 689 28.38 -15.97 -35.65
CA ILE A 689 29.12 -17.10 -36.17
C ILE A 689 29.22 -16.91 -37.68
N GLU A 690 30.43 -16.95 -38.20
CA GLU A 690 30.69 -16.93 -39.64
C GLU A 690 31.30 -18.27 -40.05
N VAL A 691 30.88 -18.78 -41.20
CA VAL A 691 31.40 -20.00 -41.79
C VAL A 691 31.87 -19.74 -43.22
N THR A 692 32.91 -20.44 -43.63
CA THR A 692 33.25 -20.64 -45.04
C THR A 692 32.94 -22.07 -45.41
N ARG A 693 32.17 -22.25 -46.48
CA ARG A 693 31.72 -23.55 -46.97
C ARG A 693 32.77 -24.16 -47.91
N ALA A 694 32.65 -25.46 -48.16
CA ALA A 694 33.56 -26.19 -49.06
C ALA A 694 33.55 -25.64 -50.51
N ASN A 695 32.46 -24.99 -50.92
CA ASN A 695 32.35 -24.30 -52.21
C ASN A 695 32.96 -22.89 -52.23
N GLY A 696 33.51 -22.42 -51.10
CA GLY A 696 34.10 -21.08 -50.95
C GLY A 696 33.12 -19.97 -50.55
N GLU A 697 31.81 -20.26 -50.48
CA GLU A 697 30.80 -19.29 -50.04
C GLU A 697 30.94 -19.01 -48.55
N ARG A 698 30.66 -17.76 -48.16
CA ARG A 698 30.63 -17.35 -46.76
C ARG A 698 29.18 -17.15 -46.33
N ALA A 699 28.85 -17.62 -45.14
CA ALA A 699 27.57 -17.38 -44.49
C ALA A 699 27.82 -16.84 -43.08
N ARG A 700 26.96 -15.94 -42.59
CA ARG A 700 27.09 -15.36 -41.26
C ARG A 700 25.76 -15.36 -40.52
N MET A 701 25.79 -15.77 -39.26
CA MET A 701 24.64 -15.83 -38.37
C MET A 701 24.89 -14.95 -37.14
N TRP A 702 24.05 -13.92 -36.93
CA TRP A 702 24.05 -13.10 -35.71
C TRP A 702 23.04 -13.64 -34.71
N ILE A 703 23.37 -13.59 -33.43
CA ILE A 703 22.50 -14.05 -32.35
C ILE A 703 22.44 -12.96 -31.27
N GLY A 704 21.26 -12.36 -31.05
CA GLY A 704 21.12 -11.21 -30.14
C GLY A 704 21.64 -11.45 -28.71
N ARG A 705 21.41 -12.63 -28.13
CA ARG A 705 21.96 -13.05 -26.83
C ARG A 705 23.23 -13.89 -26.94
N GLY A 706 23.77 -14.06 -28.15
CA GLY A 706 24.94 -14.89 -28.40
C GLY A 706 24.66 -16.34 -28.08
N LEU A 707 25.69 -17.05 -27.68
CA LEU A 707 25.61 -18.48 -27.37
C LEU A 707 24.78 -18.76 -26.09
N ASP A 708 24.42 -17.72 -25.34
CA ASP A 708 23.78 -17.80 -24.03
C ASP A 708 22.25 -17.90 -24.06
N PHE A 709 21.64 -17.93 -25.24
CA PHE A 709 20.18 -17.99 -25.34
C PHE A 709 19.61 -19.38 -24.99
N ILE A 710 20.42 -20.43 -24.92
CA ILE A 710 20.01 -21.73 -24.37
C ILE A 710 20.76 -21.94 -23.06
N ARG A 711 20.03 -22.01 -21.95
CA ARG A 711 20.59 -22.23 -20.61
C ARG A 711 20.89 -23.71 -20.37
N SER A 712 21.74 -23.98 -19.38
CA SER A 712 22.13 -25.34 -18.97
C SER A 712 20.96 -26.20 -18.46
N ASP A 713 19.89 -25.57 -17.97
CA ASP A 713 18.65 -26.23 -17.56
C ASP A 713 17.71 -26.53 -18.75
N GLY A 714 18.13 -26.21 -19.98
CA GLY A 714 17.34 -26.40 -21.20
C GLY A 714 16.33 -25.28 -21.49
N THR A 715 16.29 -24.23 -20.67
CA THR A 715 15.47 -23.03 -20.94
C THR A 715 16.03 -22.27 -22.14
N VAL A 716 15.18 -21.99 -23.12
CA VAL A 716 15.49 -21.08 -24.23
C VAL A 716 15.05 -19.68 -23.82
N GLU A 717 15.93 -18.70 -23.90
CA GLU A 717 15.68 -17.28 -23.70
C GLU A 717 15.29 -16.60 -25.01
N SER A 718 14.50 -15.53 -24.92
CA SER A 718 14.13 -14.77 -26.12
C SER A 718 15.36 -14.13 -26.77
N THR A 719 15.48 -14.28 -28.08
CA THR A 719 16.55 -13.68 -28.90
C THR A 719 16.10 -13.60 -30.36
N PHE A 720 16.80 -12.81 -31.16
CA PHE A 720 16.74 -12.94 -32.62
C PHE A 720 17.95 -13.72 -33.13
N ILE A 721 17.77 -14.36 -34.29
CA ILE A 721 18.81 -14.96 -35.11
C ILE A 721 18.65 -14.36 -36.52
N VAL A 722 19.70 -13.73 -37.03
CA VAL A 722 19.74 -13.21 -38.40
C VAL A 722 20.77 -14.03 -39.16
N VAL A 723 20.39 -14.64 -40.27
CA VAL A 723 21.28 -15.43 -41.13
C VAL A 723 21.43 -14.69 -42.45
N GLU A 724 22.67 -14.37 -42.84
CA GLU A 724 23.02 -13.89 -44.17
C GLU A 724 23.76 -15.02 -44.91
N ASP A 725 23.16 -15.53 -45.97
CA ASP A 725 23.64 -16.68 -46.74
C ASP A 725 23.25 -16.53 -48.23
N PRO A 726 24.19 -16.21 -49.13
CA PRO A 726 25.60 -15.90 -48.88
C PRO A 726 25.79 -14.46 -48.34
N VAL A 727 26.89 -14.24 -47.61
CA VAL A 727 27.36 -12.89 -47.25
C VAL A 727 27.75 -12.15 -48.52
N GLY A 728 27.20 -10.95 -48.72
CA GLY A 728 27.54 -10.10 -49.86
C GLY A 728 29.05 -9.83 -49.94
N SER A 729 29.62 -9.93 -51.16
CA SER A 729 31.04 -9.72 -51.44
C SER A 729 31.52 -8.31 -51.08
#